data_AF-A0A7K4X207-F1
#
_entry.id   AF-A0A7K4X207-F1
#
_cell.length_a   1.000
_cell.length_b   1.000
_cell.length_c   1.000
_cell.angle_alpha   90.00
_cell.angle_beta   90.00
_cell.angle_gamma   90.00
#
_symmetry.space_group_name_H-M   'P 1'
#
loop_
_entity.id
_entity.type
_entity.pdbx_description
1 polymer ?
#
loop_
_entity_poly.entity_id
_entity_poly.type
_entity_poly.pdbx_seq_one_letter_code
_entity_poly.pdbx_strand_id
1 'polypeptide(L)'
;LDTGAGFPFAINNGTGWIVVASELDREAVDFYSFGVEAQDQGVPPMASTASVSVTVLDVNDNSPEFTRREYGARLNEDAAVGTSVLTVSAVDRDANSVITYQISGGNTRNRFSITSQSGGGLISLALPLDYKLERQYLLAVAASDGTRQDTALVVVNVTDANTHRPVFQSSHYTVNVNEDRPVGTTVVVISATDEDTGENARITYLMEDSIPQFRIAADTGAVTTQMELDYEDQVSYTLAITARDNGIPQKSDTTYLEILVSDVNDNAPQFLRHSYQGSVYEDVPAFTSVLQVSATDRDSGLNGRVFYTFQGGDDGDGDFIIESTSGIVRTLRRLDRENVPLYSLRAFAVDKGLPARRTPVEIQVTVLDVNDNPPVFERDEFDIFVEENSPIGLVVARITATDPDEGTNAQIMYQIVEGNIPEVFQLDIFSGELTALADLDYEAKAEYVMVVQATSAPLVSRATVHVRLRDANDNSPQLKNFEILFNNYITNRSGSFPGGVIGRIPAHDPDVSDRLTYAFEQGNELNLLLLDPQSGELRLSPALDNNRPLEAVMRVSVSDGVHSASAQCSLRVTVITDEMLSNSITLRLADMSQELFLSPLLGRFLEGVAAVLGTPRHRVVLFNIQADTDVGPARILNVSLSALLPPPAAPRFFSSEELQERLYLNRSLLAATTAQRVLPFDDNVCLREPCENYMRCVAVLRFDSSAPFLASDTVLFRPVRPVPGLRCRCPPGFTGDYCETEIDLCYSSPCGAHGRCRSREGGYACECHEDFTGE
;
A
#
# COMPACT_ATOMS: atom_id res chain seq x y z
N LEU A 1 101.65 -85.82 -10.73
CA LEU A 1 100.80 -84.64 -10.95
C LEU A 1 100.88 -84.26 -12.42
N ASP A 2 99.75 -84.32 -13.12
CA ASP A 2 99.60 -83.85 -14.51
C ASP A 2 100.02 -82.38 -14.59
N THR A 3 101.16 -82.10 -15.21
CA THR A 3 101.41 -80.78 -15.75
C THR A 3 100.61 -80.71 -17.05
N GLY A 4 99.48 -79.98 -17.02
CA GLY A 4 98.61 -79.82 -18.17
C GLY A 4 99.41 -79.40 -19.41
N ALA A 5 99.01 -79.91 -20.58
CA ALA A 5 99.62 -79.56 -21.86
C ALA A 5 99.65 -78.03 -22.02
N GLY A 6 100.85 -77.43 -21.96
CA GLY A 6 101.05 -75.98 -22.02
C GLY A 6 101.80 -75.35 -20.84
N PHE A 7 102.22 -76.11 -19.83
CA PHE A 7 103.10 -75.57 -18.78
C PHE A 7 104.53 -75.34 -19.32
N PRO A 8 105.13 -74.14 -19.17
CA PRO A 8 106.35 -73.77 -19.89
C PRO A 8 107.63 -74.36 -19.28
N PHE A 9 107.53 -75.17 -18.24
CA PHE A 9 108.67 -75.85 -17.62
C PHE A 9 108.47 -77.36 -17.65
N ALA A 10 109.52 -78.09 -17.98
CA ALA A 10 109.56 -79.55 -17.92
C ALA A 10 110.68 -80.00 -16.98
N ILE A 11 110.42 -81.04 -16.17
CA ILE A 11 111.42 -81.63 -15.27
C ILE A 11 111.93 -82.96 -15.83
N ASN A 12 113.25 -83.16 -15.81
CA ASN A 12 113.85 -84.43 -16.20
C ASN A 12 113.72 -85.45 -15.06
N ASN A 13 112.98 -86.54 -15.29
CA ASN A 13 112.70 -87.56 -14.25
C ASN A 13 113.95 -88.29 -13.71
N GLY A 14 115.07 -88.33 -14.44
CA GLY A 14 116.28 -89.02 -14.02
C GLY A 14 117.27 -88.13 -13.24
N THR A 15 117.28 -86.82 -13.51
CA THR A 15 118.26 -85.88 -12.93
C THR A 15 117.66 -84.79 -12.06
N GLY A 16 116.34 -84.56 -12.13
CA GLY A 16 115.64 -83.49 -11.43
C GLY A 16 115.85 -82.08 -12.02
N TRP A 17 116.53 -81.94 -13.17
CA TRP A 17 116.73 -80.64 -13.81
C TRP A 17 115.42 -80.11 -14.43
N ILE A 18 115.09 -78.85 -14.12
CA ILE A 18 113.97 -78.13 -14.72
C ILE A 18 114.50 -77.32 -15.90
N VAL A 19 113.90 -77.50 -17.07
CA VAL A 19 114.22 -76.77 -18.30
C VAL A 19 112.99 -76.04 -18.82
N VAL A 20 113.22 -74.92 -19.51
CA VAL A 20 112.17 -74.18 -20.21
C VAL A 20 111.75 -74.99 -21.45
N ALA A 21 110.46 -75.28 -21.57
CA ALA A 21 109.86 -76.10 -22.62
C ALA A 21 109.17 -75.26 -23.72
N SER A 22 108.80 -74.02 -23.42
CA SER A 22 108.23 -73.04 -24.37
C SER A 22 108.72 -71.63 -24.06
N GLU A 23 108.63 -70.72 -25.02
CA GLU A 23 109.00 -69.31 -24.82
C GLU A 23 108.29 -68.70 -23.61
N LEU A 24 109.03 -67.90 -22.83
CA LEU A 24 108.52 -67.18 -21.68
C LEU A 24 108.32 -65.72 -22.10
N ASP A 25 107.11 -65.22 -21.89
CA ASP A 25 106.72 -63.83 -22.14
C ASP A 25 106.39 -63.21 -20.78
N ARG A 26 107.22 -62.26 -20.33
CA ARG A 26 107.08 -61.64 -19.01
C ARG A 26 105.82 -60.77 -18.94
N GLU A 27 105.50 -60.06 -20.02
CA GLU A 27 104.34 -59.18 -20.13
C GLU A 27 103.03 -59.97 -20.05
N ALA A 28 103.07 -61.27 -20.38
CA ALA A 28 101.97 -62.19 -20.14
C ALA A 28 101.98 -62.78 -18.72
N VAL A 29 103.11 -63.35 -18.27
CA VAL A 29 103.25 -63.95 -16.93
C VAL A 29 104.69 -63.75 -16.42
N ASP A 30 104.83 -62.95 -15.37
CA ASP A 30 106.12 -62.55 -14.79
C ASP A 30 106.66 -63.52 -13.71
N PHE A 31 105.79 -64.40 -13.20
CA PHE A 31 106.12 -65.30 -12.11
C PHE A 31 105.40 -66.64 -12.22
N TYR A 32 106.18 -67.73 -12.07
CA TYR A 32 105.66 -69.09 -12.03
C TYR A 32 105.99 -69.74 -10.69
N SER A 33 105.02 -70.44 -10.10
CA SER A 33 105.22 -71.25 -8.90
C SER A 33 104.57 -72.61 -9.08
N PHE A 34 105.35 -73.67 -8.89
CA PHE A 34 104.89 -75.04 -9.09
C PHE A 34 105.59 -76.02 -8.15
N GLY A 35 104.89 -77.11 -7.82
CA GLY A 35 105.42 -78.18 -6.98
C GLY A 35 106.11 -79.25 -7.83
N VAL A 36 107.25 -79.75 -7.35
CA VAL A 36 107.91 -80.94 -7.88
C VAL A 36 107.88 -82.04 -6.84
N GLU A 37 107.69 -83.29 -7.27
CA GLU A 37 107.62 -84.46 -6.41
C GLU A 37 108.70 -85.46 -6.84
N ALA A 38 109.53 -85.91 -5.90
CA ALA A 38 110.48 -86.98 -6.09
C ALA A 38 109.98 -88.22 -5.34
N GLN A 39 109.84 -89.34 -6.06
CA GLN A 39 109.34 -90.61 -5.53
C GLN A 39 110.38 -91.71 -5.74
N ASP A 40 110.65 -92.51 -4.70
CA ASP A 40 111.51 -93.69 -4.80
C ASP A 40 110.76 -94.91 -5.40
N GLN A 41 111.49 -96.01 -5.65
CA GLN A 41 110.94 -97.24 -6.26
C GLN A 41 110.65 -98.35 -5.23
N GLY A 42 110.45 -98.01 -3.95
CA GLY A 42 110.14 -98.99 -2.90
C GLY A 42 108.70 -99.55 -2.96
N VAL A 43 108.40 -100.60 -2.18
CA VAL A 43 107.03 -101.12 -2.01
C VAL A 43 106.65 -101.16 -0.51
N PRO A 44 105.76 -100.27 -0.02
CA PRO A 44 105.17 -99.13 -0.74
C PRO A 44 106.18 -97.98 -0.96
N PRO A 45 106.05 -97.19 -2.05
CA PRO A 45 107.00 -96.12 -2.39
C PRO A 45 106.83 -94.89 -1.48
N MET A 46 107.95 -94.22 -1.14
CA MET A 46 107.94 -92.94 -0.41
C MET A 46 108.22 -91.77 -1.36
N ALA A 47 107.55 -90.65 -1.14
CA ALA A 47 107.73 -89.43 -1.94
C ALA A 47 107.95 -88.19 -1.07
N SER A 48 108.69 -87.22 -1.59
CA SER A 48 108.89 -85.88 -1.00
C SER A 48 108.62 -84.81 -2.05
N THR A 49 108.02 -83.70 -1.63
CA THR A 49 107.67 -82.57 -2.52
C THR A 49 108.44 -81.30 -2.17
N ALA A 50 108.73 -80.48 -3.17
CA ALA A 50 109.33 -79.15 -3.03
C ALA A 50 108.62 -78.14 -3.94
N SER A 51 108.56 -76.86 -3.54
CA SER A 51 108.03 -75.78 -4.40
C SER A 51 109.17 -75.05 -5.11
N VAL A 52 108.99 -74.82 -6.41
CA VAL A 52 109.90 -74.06 -7.25
C VAL A 52 109.20 -72.77 -7.67
N SER A 53 109.86 -71.66 -7.39
CA SER A 53 109.45 -70.33 -7.82
C SER A 53 110.42 -69.82 -8.87
N VAL A 54 109.92 -69.46 -10.05
CA VAL A 54 110.69 -68.88 -11.15
C VAL A 54 110.17 -67.48 -11.41
N THR A 55 111.04 -66.49 -11.26
CA THR A 55 110.77 -65.10 -11.67
C THR A 55 111.35 -64.89 -13.05
N VAL A 56 110.52 -64.43 -14.00
CA VAL A 56 110.97 -64.06 -15.34
C VAL A 56 111.54 -62.65 -15.27
N LEU A 57 112.76 -62.46 -15.77
CA LEU A 57 113.39 -61.13 -15.83
C LEU A 57 112.95 -60.40 -17.09
N ASP A 58 112.78 -59.09 -16.95
CA ASP A 58 112.31 -58.20 -18.01
C ASP A 58 113.35 -57.93 -19.08
N VAL A 59 112.87 -57.75 -20.31
CA VAL A 59 113.65 -57.35 -21.49
C VAL A 59 112.85 -56.28 -22.22
N ASN A 60 113.48 -55.16 -22.57
CA ASN A 60 112.80 -54.08 -23.28
C ASN A 60 112.48 -54.50 -24.73
N ASP A 61 111.32 -55.13 -24.92
CA ASP A 61 110.85 -55.62 -26.21
C ASP A 61 109.54 -54.96 -26.69
N ASN A 62 108.84 -54.22 -25.82
CA ASN A 62 107.72 -53.37 -26.17
C ASN A 62 108.16 -51.93 -26.42
N SER A 63 107.41 -51.20 -27.25
CA SER A 63 107.65 -49.77 -27.48
C SER A 63 106.60 -48.96 -26.72
N PRO A 64 106.94 -47.76 -26.21
CA PRO A 64 105.93 -46.84 -25.70
C PRO A 64 104.89 -46.57 -26.77
N GLU A 65 103.60 -46.62 -26.45
CA GLU A 65 102.52 -46.31 -27.40
C GLU A 65 101.66 -45.14 -26.86
N PHE A 66 101.46 -44.11 -27.68
CA PHE A 66 100.58 -43.01 -27.29
C PHE A 66 99.12 -43.47 -27.13
N THR A 67 98.44 -42.96 -26.10
CA THR A 67 97.02 -43.28 -25.86
C THR A 67 96.09 -42.76 -26.97
N ARG A 68 96.52 -41.76 -27.74
CA ARG A 68 95.84 -41.22 -28.92
C ARG A 68 96.86 -40.92 -30.02
N ARG A 69 96.48 -41.15 -31.27
CA ARG A 69 97.32 -40.84 -32.45
C ARG A 69 97.34 -39.33 -32.78
N GLU A 70 96.29 -38.59 -32.39
CA GLU A 70 96.17 -37.15 -32.62
C GLU A 70 95.57 -36.43 -31.39
N TYR A 71 96.12 -35.26 -31.07
CA TYR A 71 95.64 -34.35 -30.03
C TYR A 71 95.39 -32.96 -30.63
N GLY A 72 94.37 -32.24 -30.15
CA GLY A 72 94.01 -30.91 -30.67
C GLY A 72 93.84 -29.89 -29.55
N ALA A 73 94.36 -28.67 -29.75
CA ALA A 73 94.13 -27.51 -28.90
C ALA A 73 93.94 -26.23 -29.73
N ARG A 74 93.28 -25.24 -29.12
CA ARG A 74 93.19 -23.86 -29.62
C ARG A 74 93.86 -22.94 -28.61
N LEU A 75 94.68 -22.01 -29.09
CA LEU A 75 95.42 -21.08 -28.24
C LEU A 75 95.41 -19.68 -28.85
N ASN A 76 95.07 -18.67 -28.06
CA ASN A 76 95.10 -17.28 -28.51
C ASN A 76 96.56 -16.80 -28.68
N GLU A 77 96.82 -15.94 -29.67
CA GLU A 77 98.14 -15.33 -29.84
C GLU A 77 98.65 -14.57 -28.60
N ASP A 78 97.74 -13.98 -27.81
CA ASP A 78 98.02 -13.27 -26.56
C ASP A 78 98.23 -14.21 -25.34
N ALA A 79 98.21 -15.52 -25.53
CA ALA A 79 98.49 -16.45 -24.46
C ALA A 79 99.87 -16.18 -23.83
N ALA A 80 99.90 -16.08 -22.49
CA ALA A 80 101.14 -15.78 -21.78
C ALA A 80 102.17 -16.90 -21.98
N VAL A 81 103.44 -16.53 -22.06
CA VAL A 81 104.53 -17.51 -22.04
C VAL A 81 104.46 -18.31 -20.73
N GLY A 82 104.50 -19.64 -20.85
CA GLY A 82 104.31 -20.59 -19.76
C GLY A 82 102.91 -21.21 -19.71
N THR A 83 101.93 -20.73 -20.50
CA THR A 83 100.58 -21.31 -20.53
C THR A 83 100.62 -22.80 -20.91
N SER A 84 100.00 -23.63 -20.07
CA SER A 84 99.76 -25.06 -20.34
C SER A 84 98.78 -25.22 -21.50
N VAL A 85 99.19 -25.88 -22.58
CA VAL A 85 98.39 -26.05 -23.80
C VAL A 85 97.58 -27.34 -23.74
N LEU A 86 98.24 -28.48 -23.59
CA LEU A 86 97.63 -29.79 -23.38
C LEU A 86 98.67 -30.80 -22.86
N THR A 87 98.20 -31.94 -22.36
CA THR A 87 99.05 -33.05 -21.90
C THR A 87 98.87 -34.24 -22.84
N VAL A 88 99.97 -34.83 -23.30
CA VAL A 88 100.01 -36.08 -24.05
C VAL A 88 100.45 -37.23 -23.15
N SER A 89 99.96 -38.45 -23.40
CA SER A 89 100.36 -39.62 -22.62
C SER A 89 100.58 -40.84 -23.50
N ALA A 90 101.59 -41.63 -23.14
CA ALA A 90 101.94 -42.90 -23.73
C ALA A 90 102.10 -43.96 -22.64
N VAL A 91 101.92 -45.23 -23.01
CA VAL A 91 102.00 -46.39 -22.13
C VAL A 91 102.99 -47.38 -22.72
N ASP A 92 103.88 -47.89 -21.88
CA ASP A 92 104.83 -48.94 -22.20
C ASP A 92 104.49 -50.16 -21.34
N ARG A 93 104.59 -51.37 -21.92
CA ARG A 93 104.22 -52.62 -21.25
C ARG A 93 105.37 -53.23 -20.47
N ASP A 94 106.61 -52.83 -20.77
CA ASP A 94 107.81 -53.31 -20.07
C ASP A 94 107.83 -52.80 -18.61
N ALA A 95 108.44 -53.56 -17.71
CA ALA A 95 108.42 -53.23 -16.28
C ALA A 95 109.39 -52.09 -15.95
N ASN A 96 108.93 -51.13 -15.16
CA ASN A 96 109.71 -49.94 -14.76
C ASN A 96 110.16 -49.05 -15.93
N SER A 97 109.48 -49.11 -17.08
CA SER A 97 109.73 -48.18 -18.19
C SER A 97 109.45 -46.73 -17.79
N VAL A 98 110.44 -45.87 -18.00
CA VAL A 98 110.34 -44.42 -17.80
C VAL A 98 110.21 -43.74 -19.15
N ILE A 99 109.00 -43.32 -19.48
CA ILE A 99 108.71 -42.66 -20.76
C ILE A 99 109.06 -41.17 -20.66
N THR A 100 109.93 -40.73 -21.56
CA THR A 100 110.29 -39.33 -21.77
C THR A 100 109.63 -38.80 -23.04
N TYR A 101 109.15 -37.56 -22.98
CA TYR A 101 108.45 -36.91 -24.08
C TYR A 101 109.29 -35.77 -24.66
N GLN A 102 109.37 -35.71 -25.99
CA GLN A 102 110.04 -34.63 -26.71
C GLN A 102 109.25 -34.22 -27.95
N ILE A 103 109.33 -32.95 -28.33
CA ILE A 103 108.77 -32.49 -29.60
C ILE A 103 109.81 -32.80 -30.69
N SER A 104 109.53 -33.81 -31.51
CA SER A 104 110.44 -34.31 -32.55
C SER A 104 110.32 -33.53 -33.87
N GLY A 105 109.23 -32.79 -34.10
CA GLY A 105 109.05 -31.99 -35.31
C GLY A 105 107.90 -30.99 -35.24
N GLY A 106 107.82 -30.09 -36.23
CA GLY A 106 106.70 -29.15 -36.41
C GLY A 106 106.67 -27.94 -35.47
N ASN A 107 107.60 -27.84 -34.51
CA ASN A 107 107.73 -26.70 -33.60
C ASN A 107 108.51 -25.54 -34.23
N THR A 108 107.91 -24.92 -35.25
CA THR A 108 108.51 -23.78 -35.94
C THR A 108 108.83 -22.65 -34.93
N ARG A 109 110.06 -22.13 -35.02
CA ARG A 109 110.59 -21.06 -34.16
C ARG A 109 110.50 -21.36 -32.64
N ASN A 110 110.46 -22.63 -32.24
CA ASN A 110 110.48 -23.10 -30.85
C ASN A 110 109.40 -22.45 -29.97
N ARG A 111 108.18 -22.31 -30.50
CA ARG A 111 107.06 -21.68 -29.78
C ARG A 111 106.53 -22.52 -28.63
N PHE A 112 106.69 -23.83 -28.69
CA PHE A 112 106.22 -24.75 -27.65
C PHE A 112 107.39 -25.45 -26.96
N SER A 113 107.21 -25.78 -25.69
CA SER A 113 108.09 -26.67 -24.94
C SER A 113 107.29 -27.83 -24.38
N ILE A 114 107.94 -28.98 -24.17
CA ILE A 114 107.32 -30.13 -23.52
C ILE A 114 108.12 -30.52 -22.28
N THR A 115 107.41 -30.80 -21.19
CA THR A 115 108.00 -31.29 -19.94
C THR A 115 107.42 -32.65 -19.59
N SER A 116 108.28 -33.62 -19.27
CA SER A 116 107.84 -34.96 -18.86
C SER A 116 107.45 -34.94 -17.38
N GLN A 117 106.23 -35.37 -17.08
CA GLN A 117 105.66 -35.44 -15.72
C GLN A 117 105.09 -36.84 -15.48
N SER A 118 104.83 -37.21 -14.22
CA SER A 118 104.36 -38.56 -13.83
C SER A 118 103.05 -39.01 -14.49
N GLY A 119 102.30 -38.10 -15.11
CA GLY A 119 101.07 -38.38 -15.86
C GLY A 119 101.16 -38.16 -17.38
N GLY A 120 102.33 -37.85 -17.94
CA GLY A 120 102.51 -37.59 -19.38
C GLY A 120 103.42 -36.40 -19.70
N GLY A 121 103.50 -36.04 -20.98
CA GLY A 121 104.21 -34.86 -21.48
C GLY A 121 103.30 -33.63 -21.51
N LEU A 122 103.54 -32.64 -20.65
CA LEU A 122 102.83 -31.36 -20.69
C LEU A 122 103.46 -30.44 -21.72
N ILE A 123 102.69 -30.06 -22.74
CA ILE A 123 103.07 -29.05 -23.72
C ILE A 123 102.66 -27.68 -23.18
N SER A 124 103.62 -26.76 -23.11
CA SER A 124 103.42 -25.38 -22.69
C SER A 124 103.94 -24.41 -23.74
N LEU A 125 103.41 -23.19 -23.74
CA LEU A 125 103.88 -22.13 -24.61
C LEU A 125 105.23 -21.60 -24.12
N ALA A 126 106.27 -21.67 -24.93
CA ALA A 126 107.63 -21.24 -24.60
C ALA A 126 107.94 -19.82 -25.06
N LEU A 127 107.31 -19.34 -26.14
CA LEU A 127 107.52 -18.02 -26.72
C LEU A 127 106.19 -17.45 -27.27
N PRO A 128 106.05 -16.11 -27.37
CA PRO A 128 104.82 -15.48 -27.87
C PRO A 128 104.41 -15.97 -29.27
N LEU A 129 103.12 -16.15 -29.46
CA LEU A 129 102.53 -16.51 -30.75
C LEU A 129 102.26 -15.25 -31.58
N ASP A 130 102.04 -15.45 -32.88
CA ASP A 130 101.62 -14.40 -33.83
C ASP A 130 100.68 -15.06 -34.84
N TYR A 131 99.39 -14.72 -34.74
CA TYR A 131 98.32 -15.29 -35.55
C TYR A 131 98.45 -14.95 -37.04
N LYS A 132 99.00 -13.78 -37.37
CA LYS A 132 99.19 -13.35 -38.78
C LYS A 132 100.31 -14.12 -39.45
N LEU A 133 101.29 -14.54 -38.66
CA LEU A 133 102.46 -15.28 -39.11
C LEU A 133 102.16 -16.77 -39.31
N GLU A 134 101.52 -17.41 -38.34
CA GLU A 134 101.33 -18.87 -38.32
C GLU A 134 100.08 -19.27 -37.53
N ARG A 135 99.06 -19.75 -38.26
CA ARG A 135 97.73 -20.02 -37.71
C ARG A 135 97.57 -21.42 -37.13
N GLN A 136 98.51 -22.31 -37.38
CA GLN A 136 98.44 -23.70 -36.94
C GLN A 136 99.85 -24.26 -36.79
N TYR A 137 100.05 -24.99 -35.70
CA TYR A 137 101.25 -25.78 -35.44
C TYR A 137 100.88 -27.26 -35.43
N LEU A 138 101.59 -28.05 -36.24
CA LEU A 138 101.44 -29.50 -36.33
C LEU A 138 102.65 -30.16 -35.67
N LEU A 139 102.63 -30.26 -34.34
CA LEU A 139 103.75 -30.74 -33.56
C LEU A 139 103.79 -32.27 -33.60
N ALA A 140 104.90 -32.84 -34.08
CA ALA A 140 105.18 -34.25 -33.91
C ALA A 140 105.82 -34.45 -32.54
N VAL A 141 105.20 -35.26 -31.69
CA VAL A 141 105.68 -35.52 -30.32
C VAL A 141 106.07 -36.98 -30.23
N ALA A 142 107.29 -37.24 -29.78
CA ALA A 142 107.82 -38.57 -29.56
C ALA A 142 107.78 -38.93 -28.08
N ALA A 143 107.32 -40.14 -27.78
CA ALA A 143 107.43 -40.78 -26.46
C ALA A 143 108.50 -41.87 -26.56
N SER A 144 109.52 -41.84 -25.69
CA SER A 144 110.62 -42.81 -25.71
C SER A 144 110.96 -43.31 -24.31
N ASP A 145 111.24 -44.60 -24.20
CA ASP A 145 111.76 -45.28 -23.02
C ASP A 145 113.30 -45.25 -22.91
N GLY A 146 113.97 -44.64 -23.90
CA GLY A 146 115.44 -44.56 -24.01
C GLY A 146 116.05 -45.41 -25.13
N THR A 147 115.34 -46.42 -25.66
CA THR A 147 115.81 -47.24 -26.80
C THR A 147 114.79 -47.36 -27.93
N ARG A 148 113.49 -47.36 -27.61
CA ARG A 148 112.37 -47.41 -28.54
C ARG A 148 111.54 -46.13 -28.41
N GLN A 149 110.79 -45.79 -29.45
CA GLN A 149 109.95 -44.59 -29.47
C GLN A 149 108.72 -44.77 -30.37
N ASP A 150 107.62 -44.12 -30.01
CA ASP A 150 106.44 -43.89 -30.85
C ASP A 150 106.21 -42.39 -31.02
N THR A 151 105.44 -42.02 -32.04
CA THR A 151 105.17 -40.61 -32.38
C THR A 151 103.68 -40.35 -32.56
N ALA A 152 103.18 -39.26 -31.96
CA ALA A 152 101.81 -38.76 -32.14
C ALA A 152 101.80 -37.32 -32.66
N LEU A 153 100.70 -36.93 -33.30
CA LEU A 153 100.50 -35.58 -33.83
C LEU A 153 99.73 -34.71 -32.83
N VAL A 154 100.19 -33.48 -32.61
CA VAL A 154 99.49 -32.47 -31.82
C VAL A 154 99.22 -31.24 -32.68
N VAL A 155 97.94 -30.95 -32.90
CA VAL A 155 97.47 -29.80 -33.68
C VAL A 155 97.13 -28.66 -32.74
N VAL A 156 97.89 -27.57 -32.80
CA VAL A 156 97.60 -26.32 -32.06
C VAL A 156 97.16 -25.26 -33.05
N ASN A 157 95.88 -24.93 -33.04
CA ASN A 157 95.33 -23.83 -33.86
C ASN A 157 95.49 -22.51 -33.09
N VAL A 158 96.19 -21.55 -33.69
CA VAL A 158 96.32 -20.19 -33.15
C VAL A 158 95.11 -19.37 -33.57
N THR A 159 94.51 -18.65 -32.64
CA THR A 159 93.41 -17.71 -32.89
C THR A 159 93.87 -16.28 -32.65
N ASP A 160 93.25 -15.35 -33.36
CA ASP A 160 93.42 -13.90 -33.16
C ASP A 160 93.01 -13.47 -31.74
N ALA A 161 93.54 -12.35 -31.27
CA ALA A 161 93.25 -11.83 -29.95
C ALA A 161 91.85 -11.19 -29.87
N ASN A 162 91.07 -11.56 -28.84
CA ASN A 162 89.81 -10.90 -28.50
C ASN A 162 90.08 -9.69 -27.60
N THR A 163 90.15 -8.49 -28.18
CA THR A 163 90.65 -7.28 -27.50
C THR A 163 89.53 -6.35 -27.04
N HIS A 164 88.42 -6.32 -27.77
CA HIS A 164 87.22 -5.58 -27.40
C HIS A 164 86.20 -6.51 -26.78
N ARG A 165 85.14 -5.94 -26.21
CA ARG A 165 83.98 -6.68 -25.71
C ARG A 165 82.75 -6.11 -26.40
N PRO A 166 81.64 -6.85 -26.48
CA PRO A 166 80.38 -6.28 -26.93
C PRO A 166 79.99 -5.13 -25.99
N VAL A 167 79.45 -4.04 -26.55
CA VAL A 167 78.94 -2.91 -25.78
C VAL A 167 77.52 -2.60 -26.24
N PHE A 168 76.58 -2.59 -25.29
CA PHE A 168 75.20 -2.18 -25.59
C PHE A 168 75.11 -0.69 -25.92
N GLN A 169 74.15 -0.32 -26.78
CA GLN A 169 73.91 1.09 -27.12
C GLN A 169 73.42 1.92 -25.92
N SER A 170 72.87 1.28 -24.88
CA SER A 170 72.39 1.95 -23.67
C SER A 170 72.59 1.05 -22.44
N SER A 171 72.83 1.68 -21.29
CA SER A 171 73.01 0.98 -20.00
C SER A 171 71.70 0.48 -19.39
N HIS A 172 70.55 0.95 -19.89
CA HIS A 172 69.21 0.52 -19.51
C HIS A 172 68.23 0.78 -20.64
N TYR A 173 67.26 -0.11 -20.84
CA TYR A 173 66.18 0.02 -21.81
C TYR A 173 64.84 -0.03 -21.08
N THR A 174 63.91 0.86 -21.45
CA THR A 174 62.53 0.82 -20.94
C THR A 174 61.57 0.77 -22.12
N VAL A 175 60.58 -0.11 -22.06
CA VAL A 175 59.57 -0.28 -23.11
C VAL A 175 58.20 -0.53 -22.52
N ASN A 176 57.16 0.03 -23.16
CA ASN A 176 55.77 -0.23 -22.80
C ASN A 176 55.15 -1.23 -23.78
N VAL A 177 54.42 -2.22 -23.24
CA VAL A 177 53.67 -3.20 -24.02
C VAL A 177 52.27 -3.33 -23.42
N ASN A 178 51.24 -3.29 -24.26
CA ASN A 178 49.88 -3.59 -23.80
C ASN A 178 49.75 -5.08 -23.52
N GLU A 179 48.98 -5.43 -22.50
CA GLU A 179 48.76 -6.84 -22.12
C GLU A 179 47.97 -7.64 -23.17
N ASP A 180 47.09 -6.97 -23.92
CA ASP A 180 46.25 -7.55 -24.98
C ASP A 180 47.01 -8.02 -26.23
N ARG A 181 48.34 -7.89 -26.23
CA ARG A 181 49.19 -8.28 -27.35
C ARG A 181 49.31 -9.80 -27.43
N PRO A 182 49.09 -10.40 -28.61
CA PRO A 182 49.14 -11.84 -28.75
C PRO A 182 50.55 -12.38 -28.50
N VAL A 183 50.61 -13.63 -28.06
CA VAL A 183 51.86 -14.38 -27.90
C VAL A 183 52.69 -14.38 -29.20
N GLY A 184 53.99 -14.15 -29.08
CA GLY A 184 54.92 -14.02 -30.21
C GLY A 184 55.15 -12.58 -30.66
N THR A 185 54.52 -11.60 -30.00
CA THR A 185 54.76 -10.17 -30.25
C THR A 185 56.21 -9.82 -29.90
N THR A 186 56.89 -9.10 -30.79
CA THR A 186 58.23 -8.56 -30.52
C THR A 186 58.06 -7.28 -29.68
N VAL A 187 58.58 -7.31 -28.45
CA VAL A 187 58.48 -6.20 -27.49
C VAL A 187 59.50 -5.12 -27.83
N VAL A 188 60.75 -5.52 -28.01
CA VAL A 188 61.87 -4.63 -28.35
C VAL A 188 62.98 -5.44 -29.02
N VAL A 189 63.79 -4.78 -29.85
CA VAL A 189 65.01 -5.35 -30.41
C VAL A 189 66.19 -4.60 -29.81
N ILE A 190 67.04 -5.32 -29.08
CA ILE A 190 68.19 -4.77 -28.37
C ILE A 190 69.45 -5.18 -29.12
N SER A 191 70.43 -4.28 -29.19
CA SER A 191 71.66 -4.56 -29.91
C SER A 191 72.89 -4.04 -29.16
N ALA A 192 73.97 -4.82 -29.28
CA ALA A 192 75.31 -4.47 -28.87
C ALA A 192 76.23 -4.44 -30.09
N THR A 193 77.35 -3.75 -29.97
CA THR A 193 78.39 -3.64 -31.00
C THR A 193 79.74 -4.05 -30.43
N ASP A 194 80.52 -4.79 -31.21
CA ASP A 194 81.89 -5.18 -30.88
C ASP A 194 82.84 -4.64 -31.96
N GLU A 195 83.99 -4.09 -31.55
CA GLU A 195 84.96 -3.46 -32.44
C GLU A 195 86.00 -4.44 -33.02
N ASP A 196 85.99 -5.71 -32.60
CA ASP A 196 86.84 -6.76 -33.18
C ASP A 196 86.33 -7.20 -34.58
N THR A 197 86.90 -8.26 -35.17
CA THR A 197 86.46 -8.78 -36.48
C THR A 197 86.26 -10.31 -36.47
N GLY A 198 85.49 -10.83 -37.43
CA GLY A 198 85.24 -12.27 -37.56
C GLY A 198 84.47 -12.84 -36.36
N GLU A 199 84.91 -13.99 -35.84
CA GLU A 199 84.27 -14.62 -34.67
C GLU A 199 84.44 -13.80 -33.39
N ASN A 200 85.51 -13.01 -33.25
CA ASN A 200 85.71 -12.14 -32.08
C ASN A 200 84.67 -11.00 -32.03
N ALA A 201 84.04 -10.64 -33.16
CA ALA A 201 82.98 -9.65 -33.22
C ALA A 201 81.56 -10.26 -33.25
N ARG A 202 81.45 -11.60 -33.27
CA ARG A 202 80.17 -12.28 -33.47
C ARG A 202 79.42 -12.36 -32.14
N ILE A 203 78.45 -11.47 -31.98
CA ILE A 203 77.67 -11.34 -30.75
C ILE A 203 76.56 -12.40 -30.69
N THR A 204 76.41 -13.02 -29.53
CA THR A 204 75.28 -13.87 -29.17
C THR A 204 74.58 -13.30 -27.94
N TYR A 205 73.27 -13.07 -28.03
CA TYR A 205 72.46 -12.56 -26.92
C TYR A 205 71.91 -13.71 -26.07
N LEU A 206 71.88 -13.50 -24.76
CA LEU A 206 71.26 -14.42 -23.81
C LEU A 206 70.58 -13.64 -22.69
N MET A 207 69.55 -14.25 -22.10
CA MET A 207 68.89 -13.75 -20.90
C MET A 207 69.47 -14.53 -19.72
N GLU A 208 69.95 -13.84 -18.68
CA GLU A 208 70.54 -14.51 -17.50
C GLU A 208 69.47 -15.28 -16.72
N ASP A 209 68.31 -14.65 -16.50
CA ASP A 209 67.17 -15.24 -15.81
C ASP A 209 66.16 -15.84 -16.80
N SER A 210 65.70 -17.06 -16.54
CA SER A 210 64.63 -17.66 -17.33
C SER A 210 63.26 -17.15 -16.87
N ILE A 211 62.79 -16.06 -17.48
CA ILE A 211 61.44 -15.53 -17.24
C ILE A 211 60.49 -16.15 -18.28
N PRO A 212 59.48 -16.95 -17.88
CA PRO A 212 58.70 -17.77 -18.80
C PRO A 212 57.88 -16.97 -19.81
N GLN A 213 57.56 -15.71 -19.49
CA GLN A 213 56.81 -14.81 -20.37
C GLN A 213 57.63 -14.31 -21.56
N PHE A 214 58.97 -14.34 -21.51
CA PHE A 214 59.82 -13.72 -22.53
C PHE A 214 60.91 -14.66 -23.04
N ARG A 215 61.34 -14.40 -24.27
CA ARG A 215 62.55 -14.97 -24.84
C ARG A 215 63.30 -13.97 -25.68
N ILE A 216 64.62 -14.13 -25.73
CA ILE A 216 65.48 -13.37 -26.63
C ILE A 216 66.01 -14.26 -27.74
N ALA A 217 65.92 -13.77 -28.98
CA ALA A 217 66.55 -14.41 -30.12
C ALA A 217 68.07 -14.17 -30.08
N ALA A 218 68.85 -15.25 -30.04
CA ALA A 218 70.29 -15.20 -29.76
C ALA A 218 71.11 -14.48 -30.83
N ASP A 219 70.60 -14.41 -32.07
CA ASP A 219 71.26 -13.82 -33.24
C ASP A 219 70.82 -12.38 -33.53
N THR A 220 69.57 -12.04 -33.25
CA THR A 220 68.97 -10.74 -33.59
C THR A 220 68.78 -9.81 -32.40
N GLY A 221 68.79 -10.33 -31.17
CA GLY A 221 68.50 -9.55 -29.96
C GLY A 221 67.02 -9.16 -29.82
N ALA A 222 66.12 -9.76 -30.60
CA ALA A 222 64.68 -9.53 -30.51
C ALA A 222 64.10 -10.23 -29.27
N VAL A 223 63.50 -9.46 -28.38
CA VAL A 223 62.75 -9.97 -27.22
C VAL A 223 61.28 -10.16 -27.62
N THR A 224 60.78 -11.39 -27.50
CA THR A 224 59.41 -11.76 -27.89
C THR A 224 58.65 -12.38 -26.71
N THR A 225 57.34 -12.17 -26.67
CA THR A 225 56.46 -12.79 -25.69
C THR A 225 56.28 -14.29 -25.99
N GLN A 226 56.39 -15.13 -24.95
CA GLN A 226 56.12 -16.58 -25.00
C GLN A 226 54.78 -16.95 -24.35
N MET A 227 54.26 -16.11 -23.47
CA MET A 227 52.98 -16.27 -22.78
C MET A 227 52.21 -14.96 -22.87
N GLU A 228 50.91 -15.03 -22.59
CA GLU A 228 50.06 -13.85 -22.44
C GLU A 228 50.57 -13.01 -21.25
N LEU A 229 50.49 -11.70 -21.39
CA LEU A 229 50.80 -10.76 -20.32
C LEU A 229 49.49 -10.40 -19.62
N ASP A 230 49.57 -10.19 -18.32
CA ASP A 230 48.43 -9.83 -17.46
C ASP A 230 48.93 -8.74 -16.49
N TYR A 231 48.35 -7.56 -16.64
CA TYR A 231 48.68 -6.38 -15.85
C TYR A 231 48.25 -6.54 -14.38
N GLU A 232 47.09 -7.16 -14.13
CA GLU A 232 46.56 -7.44 -12.79
C GLU A 232 47.46 -8.39 -11.99
N ASP A 233 48.14 -9.30 -12.68
CA ASP A 233 49.11 -10.21 -12.08
C ASP A 233 50.50 -9.58 -11.91
N GLN A 234 51.03 -8.91 -12.95
CA GLN A 234 52.35 -8.30 -12.90
C GLN A 234 52.53 -7.09 -13.83
N VAL A 235 52.63 -5.90 -13.22
CA VAL A 235 52.73 -4.61 -13.91
C VAL A 235 54.07 -4.31 -14.59
N SER A 236 55.16 -4.99 -14.19
CA SER A 236 56.47 -4.80 -14.82
C SER A 236 57.41 -6.00 -14.69
N TYR A 237 58.32 -6.14 -15.65
CA TYR A 237 59.37 -7.14 -15.67
C TYR A 237 60.74 -6.49 -15.87
N THR A 238 61.75 -6.97 -15.16
CA THR A 238 63.15 -6.54 -15.36
C THR A 238 63.95 -7.73 -15.86
N LEU A 239 64.47 -7.64 -17.08
CA LEU A 239 65.26 -8.69 -17.72
C LEU A 239 66.74 -8.29 -17.75
N ALA A 240 67.63 -9.14 -17.22
CA ALA A 240 69.08 -8.99 -17.38
C ALA A 240 69.51 -9.68 -18.69
N ILE A 241 70.06 -8.89 -19.61
CA ILE A 241 70.39 -9.33 -20.97
C ILE A 241 71.88 -9.15 -21.21
N THR A 242 72.54 -10.27 -21.50
CA THR A 242 73.98 -10.34 -21.73
C THR A 242 74.26 -10.49 -23.22
N ALA A 243 75.13 -9.63 -23.75
CA ALA A 243 75.73 -9.81 -25.06
C ALA A 243 77.13 -10.38 -24.85
N ARG A 244 77.41 -11.55 -25.44
CA ARG A 244 78.74 -12.16 -25.42
C ARG A 244 79.29 -12.32 -26.83
N ASP A 245 80.59 -12.09 -26.99
CA ASP A 245 81.30 -12.42 -28.23
C ASP A 245 81.61 -13.93 -28.31
N ASN A 246 82.07 -14.37 -29.48
CA ASN A 246 82.57 -15.73 -29.69
C ASN A 246 84.10 -15.82 -29.57
N GLY A 247 84.76 -14.81 -28.98
CA GLY A 247 86.22 -14.76 -28.82
C GLY A 247 86.74 -15.76 -27.79
N ILE A 248 88.07 -15.95 -27.74
CA ILE A 248 88.74 -16.79 -26.73
C ILE A 248 89.82 -15.97 -26.01
N PRO A 249 89.68 -15.64 -24.72
CA PRO A 249 88.51 -15.86 -23.87
C PRO A 249 87.32 -15.02 -24.34
N GLN A 250 86.11 -15.50 -24.07
CA GLN A 250 84.88 -14.75 -24.36
C GLN A 250 84.80 -13.54 -23.45
N LYS A 251 84.39 -12.40 -24.00
CA LYS A 251 84.00 -11.23 -23.20
C LYS A 251 82.52 -10.95 -23.39
N SER A 252 81.96 -10.26 -22.40
CA SER A 252 80.53 -9.96 -22.34
C SER A 252 80.27 -8.63 -21.67
N ASP A 253 79.09 -8.08 -21.96
CA ASP A 253 78.48 -6.94 -21.28
C ASP A 253 77.02 -7.29 -20.95
N THR A 254 76.49 -6.73 -19.88
CA THR A 254 75.11 -7.00 -19.41
C THR A 254 74.36 -5.68 -19.26
N THR A 255 73.16 -5.60 -19.82
CA THR A 255 72.24 -4.45 -19.69
C THR A 255 70.90 -4.91 -19.10
N TYR A 256 70.11 -3.97 -18.60
CA TYR A 256 68.79 -4.25 -18.02
C TYR A 256 67.69 -3.70 -18.93
N LEU A 257 66.70 -4.54 -19.20
CA LEU A 257 65.47 -4.18 -19.91
C LEU A 257 64.30 -4.20 -18.93
N GLU A 258 63.72 -3.03 -18.69
CA GLU A 258 62.47 -2.86 -17.96
C GLU A 258 61.29 -2.84 -18.94
N ILE A 259 60.41 -3.83 -18.83
CA ILE A 259 59.18 -3.92 -19.59
C ILE A 259 58.05 -3.47 -18.67
N LEU A 260 57.40 -2.37 -19.03
CA LEU A 260 56.22 -1.85 -18.35
C LEU A 260 54.97 -2.37 -19.07
N VAL A 261 54.18 -3.17 -18.38
CA VAL A 261 52.89 -3.64 -18.92
C VAL A 261 51.91 -2.48 -18.83
N SER A 262 51.18 -2.23 -19.91
CA SER A 262 50.14 -1.21 -19.98
C SER A 262 48.77 -1.89 -19.90
N ASP A 263 48.03 -1.51 -18.88
CA ASP A 263 46.65 -1.91 -18.56
C ASP A 263 45.69 -1.65 -19.74
N VAL A 264 44.85 -2.64 -20.03
CA VAL A 264 43.78 -2.63 -21.02
C VAL A 264 42.47 -2.96 -20.30
N ASN A 265 41.34 -2.38 -20.74
CA ASN A 265 40.04 -2.58 -20.08
C ASN A 265 39.44 -3.96 -20.40
N ASP A 266 39.98 -5.02 -19.80
CA ASP A 266 39.65 -6.41 -20.08
C ASP A 266 39.00 -7.15 -18.88
N ASN A 267 38.94 -6.53 -17.70
CA ASN A 267 38.02 -6.90 -16.64
C ASN A 267 36.73 -6.07 -16.74
N ALA A 268 35.68 -6.50 -16.05
CA ALA A 268 34.42 -5.76 -15.99
C ALA A 268 34.04 -5.59 -14.52
N PRO A 269 33.33 -4.52 -14.14
CA PRO A 269 33.02 -4.28 -12.74
C PRO A 269 32.24 -5.46 -12.14
N GLN A 270 32.59 -5.92 -10.95
CA GLN A 270 31.91 -7.03 -10.28
C GLN A 270 31.26 -6.57 -8.99
N PHE A 271 29.94 -6.74 -8.87
CA PHE A 271 29.23 -6.47 -7.61
C PHE A 271 29.65 -7.44 -6.50
N LEU A 272 29.71 -6.92 -5.27
CA LEU A 272 30.05 -7.71 -4.08
C LEU A 272 28.98 -8.74 -3.71
N ARG A 273 27.75 -8.58 -4.21
CA ARG A 273 26.61 -9.49 -4.00
C ARG A 273 25.86 -9.72 -5.30
N HIS A 274 25.20 -10.87 -5.41
CA HIS A 274 24.36 -11.20 -6.57
C HIS A 274 23.04 -10.43 -6.64
N SER A 275 22.54 -9.97 -5.49
CA SER A 275 21.34 -9.13 -5.38
C SER A 275 21.38 -8.31 -4.09
N TYR A 276 20.66 -7.21 -4.06
CA TYR A 276 20.50 -6.35 -2.88
C TYR A 276 19.03 -6.22 -2.49
N GLN A 277 18.77 -6.19 -1.20
CA GLN A 277 17.43 -6.00 -0.65
C GLN A 277 17.49 -4.88 0.39
N GLY A 278 16.52 -3.98 0.34
CA GLY A 278 16.34 -2.94 1.34
C GLY A 278 14.88 -2.65 1.58
N SER A 279 14.61 -1.89 2.63
CA SER A 279 13.27 -1.46 2.97
C SER A 279 13.25 0.00 3.38
N VAL A 280 12.13 0.67 3.14
CA VAL A 280 11.96 2.11 3.42
C VAL A 280 10.49 2.38 3.73
N TYR A 281 10.21 3.20 4.76
CA TYR A 281 8.84 3.64 5.04
C TYR A 281 8.32 4.57 3.95
N GLU A 282 7.03 4.56 3.67
CA GLU A 282 6.45 5.41 2.61
C GLU A 282 6.42 6.92 2.94
N ASP A 283 6.33 7.26 4.23
CA ASP A 283 6.25 8.64 4.72
C ASP A 283 7.57 9.41 4.67
N VAL A 284 8.67 8.73 4.29
CA VAL A 284 9.99 9.36 4.25
C VAL A 284 10.05 10.46 3.18
N PRO A 285 10.79 11.55 3.42
CA PRO A 285 10.98 12.56 2.40
C PRO A 285 11.79 12.02 1.21
N ALA A 286 11.66 12.70 0.06
CA ALA A 286 12.54 12.48 -1.08
C ALA A 286 14.01 12.68 -0.69
N PHE A 287 14.91 11.98 -1.38
CA PHE A 287 16.35 11.88 -1.12
C PHE A 287 16.73 11.09 0.14
N THR A 288 15.84 10.27 0.68
CA THR A 288 16.15 9.34 1.77
C THR A 288 17.00 8.19 1.24
N SER A 289 18.05 7.81 1.97
CA SER A 289 18.94 6.71 1.58
C SER A 289 18.36 5.36 2.03
N VAL A 290 18.22 4.44 1.08
CA VAL A 290 17.56 3.13 1.30
C VAL A 290 18.61 2.04 1.53
N LEU A 291 19.51 1.88 0.57
CA LEU A 291 20.59 0.91 0.63
C LEU A 291 21.78 1.39 -0.21
N GLN A 292 22.92 0.70 -0.07
CA GLN A 292 24.12 0.97 -0.86
C GLN A 292 24.56 -0.30 -1.59
N VAL A 293 24.72 -0.20 -2.91
CA VAL A 293 25.37 -1.23 -3.72
C VAL A 293 26.85 -0.92 -3.89
N SER A 294 27.65 -1.95 -4.13
CA SER A 294 29.08 -1.80 -4.32
C SER A 294 29.62 -2.84 -5.28
N ALA A 295 30.48 -2.41 -6.19
CA ALA A 295 31.20 -3.21 -7.15
C ALA A 295 32.67 -2.80 -7.19
N THR A 296 33.52 -3.74 -7.61
CA THR A 296 34.97 -3.59 -7.75
C THR A 296 35.37 -3.99 -9.16
N ASP A 297 36.30 -3.26 -9.74
CA ASP A 297 36.95 -3.62 -11.00
C ASP A 297 38.44 -3.86 -10.73
N ARG A 298 39.04 -4.84 -11.43
CA ARG A 298 40.43 -5.25 -11.20
C ARG A 298 41.42 -4.40 -11.99
N ASP A 299 40.97 -3.80 -13.09
CA ASP A 299 41.78 -2.94 -13.95
C ASP A 299 42.28 -1.70 -13.19
N SER A 300 43.22 -0.97 -13.77
CA SER A 300 43.82 0.22 -13.17
C SER A 300 43.24 1.54 -13.67
N GLY A 301 43.51 2.62 -12.94
CA GLY A 301 43.22 3.99 -13.39
C GLY A 301 41.74 4.24 -13.73
N LEU A 302 41.45 4.56 -15.00
CA LEU A 302 40.09 4.78 -15.48
C LEU A 302 39.36 3.47 -15.84
N ASN A 303 40.10 2.44 -16.27
CA ASN A 303 39.57 1.12 -16.56
C ASN A 303 39.03 0.48 -15.27
N GLY A 304 39.73 0.67 -14.15
CA GLY A 304 39.24 0.23 -12.84
C GLY A 304 38.15 1.08 -12.17
N ARG A 305 37.76 2.23 -12.76
CA ARG A 305 36.97 3.24 -12.04
C ARG A 305 35.47 3.06 -12.25
N VAL A 306 34.84 2.45 -11.25
CA VAL A 306 33.41 2.10 -11.28
C VAL A 306 32.48 3.29 -10.99
N PHE A 307 31.38 3.37 -11.75
CA PHE A 307 30.22 4.22 -11.53
C PHE A 307 28.92 3.42 -11.60
N TYR A 308 27.90 3.88 -10.88
CA TYR A 308 26.61 3.21 -10.80
C TYR A 308 25.51 3.98 -11.55
N THR A 309 24.58 3.27 -12.18
CA THR A 309 23.46 3.88 -12.90
C THR A 309 22.25 2.95 -12.99
N PHE A 310 21.05 3.52 -13.00
CA PHE A 310 19.83 2.84 -13.47
C PHE A 310 19.67 3.22 -14.95
N GLN A 311 19.89 2.27 -15.85
CA GLN A 311 19.86 2.53 -17.29
C GLN A 311 18.59 1.93 -17.89
N GLY A 312 17.79 2.74 -18.61
CA GLY A 312 16.65 2.23 -19.39
C GLY A 312 15.27 2.27 -18.70
N GLY A 313 15.12 3.00 -17.58
CA GLY A 313 13.84 3.10 -16.86
C GLY A 313 13.64 2.06 -15.75
N ASP A 314 14.69 1.29 -15.43
CA ASP A 314 14.69 0.31 -14.34
C ASP A 314 14.92 0.96 -12.95
N ASP A 315 14.55 2.23 -12.80
CA ASP A 315 14.62 3.05 -11.58
C ASP A 315 13.28 3.11 -10.83
N GLY A 316 12.33 2.26 -11.20
CA GLY A 316 10.99 2.23 -10.62
C GLY A 316 10.19 3.45 -11.06
N ASP A 317 10.08 3.69 -12.37
CA ASP A 317 9.36 4.82 -12.97
C ASP A 317 9.84 6.22 -12.50
N GLY A 318 11.11 6.30 -12.11
CA GLY A 318 11.75 7.51 -11.60
C GLY A 318 11.49 7.78 -10.11
N ASP A 319 11.03 6.80 -9.35
CA ASP A 319 10.85 6.94 -7.89
C ASP A 319 12.15 6.76 -7.11
N PHE A 320 13.16 6.12 -7.72
CA PHE A 320 14.49 5.95 -7.14
C PHE A 320 15.59 6.59 -7.98
N ILE A 321 16.70 6.93 -7.33
CA ILE A 321 17.93 7.38 -7.96
C ILE A 321 19.12 6.68 -7.31
N ILE A 322 20.15 6.37 -8.09
CA ILE A 322 21.41 5.84 -7.58
C ILE A 322 22.50 6.90 -7.72
N GLU A 323 23.21 7.16 -6.63
CA GLU A 323 24.34 8.07 -6.64
C GLU A 323 25.53 7.43 -7.36
N SER A 324 25.97 8.07 -8.46
CA SER A 324 26.89 7.46 -9.42
C SER A 324 28.25 7.02 -8.86
N THR A 325 28.74 7.62 -7.78
CA THR A 325 30.05 7.29 -7.20
C THR A 325 29.97 6.44 -5.93
N SER A 326 28.93 6.62 -5.13
CA SER A 326 28.79 5.93 -3.84
C SER A 326 28.00 4.63 -3.95
N GLY A 327 27.16 4.48 -4.98
CA GLY A 327 26.23 3.36 -5.12
C GLY A 327 25.04 3.43 -4.15
N ILE A 328 24.82 4.57 -3.48
CA ILE A 328 23.67 4.74 -2.58
C ILE A 328 22.41 4.92 -3.42
N VAL A 329 21.43 4.03 -3.22
CA VAL A 329 20.08 4.14 -3.76
C VAL A 329 19.25 5.01 -2.83
N ARG A 330 18.62 6.04 -3.39
CA ARG A 330 17.78 7.01 -2.68
C ARG A 330 16.41 7.10 -3.31
N THR A 331 15.43 7.49 -2.51
CA THR A 331 14.13 7.93 -3.02
C THR A 331 14.30 9.25 -3.79
N LEU A 332 13.60 9.42 -4.91
CA LEU A 332 13.55 10.66 -5.68
C LEU A 332 12.18 11.33 -5.55
N ARG A 333 11.13 10.54 -5.34
CA ARG A 333 9.76 10.99 -5.08
C ARG A 333 9.26 10.42 -3.75
N ARG A 334 8.07 10.87 -3.34
CA ARG A 334 7.35 10.24 -2.23
C ARG A 334 6.84 8.89 -2.69
N LEU A 335 6.95 7.91 -1.81
CA LEU A 335 6.45 6.58 -2.05
C LEU A 335 5.03 6.47 -1.49
N ASP A 336 4.30 5.51 -2.00
CA ASP A 336 2.92 5.19 -1.61
C ASP A 336 2.85 3.66 -1.72
N ARG A 337 2.73 3.00 -0.57
CA ARG A 337 2.76 1.55 -0.44
C ARG A 337 1.46 0.95 -0.98
N GLU A 338 0.31 1.61 -0.77
CA GLU A 338 -1.00 1.20 -1.28
C GLU A 338 -1.01 1.13 -2.81
N ASN A 339 -0.22 1.99 -3.47
CA ASN A 339 -0.03 1.94 -4.92
C ASN A 339 1.03 0.90 -5.33
N VAL A 340 2.26 0.97 -4.76
CA VAL A 340 3.36 0.06 -5.11
C VAL A 340 4.14 -0.38 -3.86
N PRO A 341 3.89 -1.60 -3.34
CA PRO A 341 4.51 -2.07 -2.10
C PRO A 341 5.94 -2.62 -2.30
N LEU A 342 6.31 -2.96 -3.54
CA LEU A 342 7.56 -3.64 -3.85
C LEU A 342 8.12 -3.19 -5.20
N TYR A 343 9.32 -2.61 -5.17
CA TYR A 343 10.05 -2.21 -6.36
C TYR A 343 11.12 -3.24 -6.72
N SER A 344 11.15 -3.62 -7.99
CA SER A 344 12.23 -4.43 -8.59
C SER A 344 13.05 -3.52 -9.50
N LEU A 345 14.21 -3.10 -9.03
CA LEU A 345 15.10 -2.16 -9.71
C LEU A 345 16.30 -2.90 -10.29
N ARG A 346 16.86 -2.39 -11.39
CA ARG A 346 18.03 -2.98 -12.03
C ARG A 346 19.14 -1.96 -12.23
N ALA A 347 20.17 -2.05 -11.39
CA ALA A 347 21.33 -1.17 -11.46
C ALA A 347 22.46 -1.77 -12.30
N PHE A 348 23.31 -0.91 -12.84
CA PHE A 348 24.53 -1.28 -13.55
C PHE A 348 25.75 -0.66 -12.87
N ALA A 349 26.82 -1.44 -12.73
CA ALA A 349 28.16 -0.93 -12.48
C ALA A 349 28.88 -0.81 -13.82
N VAL A 350 29.47 0.35 -14.09
CA VAL A 350 30.09 0.71 -15.38
C VAL A 350 31.48 1.28 -15.10
N ASP A 351 32.49 0.76 -15.80
CA ASP A 351 33.84 1.32 -15.75
C ASP A 351 33.96 2.63 -16.59
N LYS A 352 35.16 3.22 -16.63
CA LYS A 352 35.48 4.35 -17.52
C LYS A 352 36.47 3.97 -18.62
N GLY A 353 36.61 2.69 -18.92
CA GLY A 353 37.45 2.21 -20.00
C GLY A 353 36.86 2.50 -21.38
N LEU A 354 37.64 2.25 -22.43
CA LEU A 354 37.23 2.43 -23.83
C LEU A 354 37.57 1.16 -24.63
N PRO A 355 36.57 0.35 -25.04
CA PRO A 355 35.14 0.49 -24.77
C PRO A 355 34.79 0.21 -23.29
N ALA A 356 33.80 0.93 -22.76
CA ALA A 356 33.37 0.73 -21.39
C ALA A 356 32.63 -0.60 -21.21
N ARG A 357 32.89 -1.31 -20.11
CA ARG A 357 32.20 -2.55 -19.75
C ARG A 357 31.26 -2.30 -18.58
N ARG A 358 30.22 -3.13 -18.51
CA ARG A 358 29.16 -3.00 -17.51
C ARG A 358 28.63 -4.34 -17.05
N THR A 359 28.20 -4.40 -15.80
CA THR A 359 27.52 -5.55 -15.22
C THR A 359 26.21 -5.13 -14.55
N PRO A 360 25.13 -5.91 -14.68
CA PRO A 360 23.86 -5.64 -14.02
C PRO A 360 23.79 -6.26 -12.61
N VAL A 361 22.95 -5.69 -11.74
CA VAL A 361 22.51 -6.28 -10.47
C VAL A 361 21.04 -5.99 -10.20
N GLU A 362 20.34 -6.97 -9.64
CA GLU A 362 18.95 -6.82 -9.22
C GLU A 362 18.88 -6.28 -7.78
N ILE A 363 18.01 -5.29 -7.59
CA ILE A 363 17.77 -4.64 -6.31
C ILE A 363 16.27 -4.68 -6.01
N GLN A 364 15.91 -5.19 -4.84
CA GLN A 364 14.52 -5.24 -4.39
C GLN A 364 14.34 -4.26 -3.22
N VAL A 365 13.37 -3.36 -3.35
CA VAL A 365 13.02 -2.39 -2.30
C VAL A 365 11.59 -2.63 -1.84
N THR A 366 11.43 -3.04 -0.59
CA THR A 366 10.11 -3.19 0.05
C THR A 366 9.72 -1.87 0.69
N VAL A 367 8.56 -1.33 0.33
CA VAL A 367 7.98 -0.17 1.01
C VAL A 367 7.29 -0.65 2.28
N LEU A 368 7.62 -0.03 3.41
CA LEU A 368 7.04 -0.32 4.71
C LEU A 368 5.88 0.61 4.97
N ASP A 369 4.81 0.01 5.48
CA ASP A 369 3.53 0.65 5.78
C ASP A 369 3.62 1.67 6.91
N VAL A 370 2.90 2.78 6.72
CA VAL A 370 2.63 3.81 7.71
C VAL A 370 1.11 4.02 7.74
N ASN A 371 0.53 4.13 8.94
CA ASN A 371 -0.90 4.36 9.10
C ASN A 371 -1.29 5.78 8.66
N ASP A 372 -1.55 5.97 7.37
CA ASP A 372 -1.89 7.26 6.77
C ASP A 372 -3.27 7.27 6.07
N ASN A 373 -3.95 6.11 5.96
CA ASN A 373 -5.32 6.04 5.47
C ASN A 373 -6.32 5.71 6.59
N PRO A 374 -7.36 6.53 6.79
CA PRO A 374 -8.43 6.17 7.73
C PRO A 374 -9.30 5.04 7.15
N PRO A 375 -9.97 4.23 8.00
CA PRO A 375 -10.97 3.29 7.53
C PRO A 375 -12.09 4.05 6.81
N VAL A 376 -12.64 3.50 5.74
CA VAL A 376 -13.70 4.14 4.95
C VAL A 376 -14.92 3.24 4.90
N PHE A 377 -16.08 3.75 5.33
CA PHE A 377 -17.36 3.06 5.16
C PHE A 377 -17.78 3.05 3.69
N GLU A 378 -18.55 2.03 3.28
CA GLU A 378 -19.09 1.97 1.92
C GLU A 378 -20.03 3.14 1.58
N ARG A 379 -20.67 3.73 2.60
CA ARG A 379 -21.63 4.84 2.51
C ARG A 379 -21.53 5.73 3.74
N ASP A 380 -21.86 7.02 3.56
CA ASP A 380 -21.95 7.98 4.67
C ASP A 380 -23.20 7.77 5.53
N GLU A 381 -24.26 7.22 4.92
CA GLU A 381 -25.56 6.96 5.55
C GLU A 381 -26.06 5.54 5.20
N PHE A 382 -26.56 4.84 6.22
CA PHE A 382 -27.14 3.50 6.10
C PHE A 382 -28.61 3.52 6.51
N ASP A 383 -29.52 3.29 5.55
CA ASP A 383 -30.93 3.05 5.82
C ASP A 383 -31.19 1.55 5.99
N ILE A 384 -31.60 1.15 7.20
CA ILE A 384 -31.92 -0.23 7.57
C ILE A 384 -33.40 -0.29 7.92
N PHE A 385 -34.12 -1.23 7.29
CA PHE A 385 -35.53 -1.46 7.58
C PHE A 385 -35.69 -2.73 8.40
N VAL A 386 -36.36 -2.62 9.55
CA VAL A 386 -36.58 -3.73 10.48
C VAL A 386 -38.08 -3.83 10.73
N GLU A 387 -38.63 -5.04 10.68
CA GLU A 387 -40.02 -5.26 11.09
C GLU A 387 -40.11 -5.07 12.60
N GLU A 388 -41.11 -4.35 13.10
CA GLU A 388 -41.35 -4.29 14.53
C GLU A 388 -41.71 -5.69 15.10
N ASN A 389 -41.70 -5.83 16.42
CA ASN A 389 -41.90 -7.12 17.10
C ASN A 389 -40.89 -8.21 16.69
N SER A 390 -39.79 -7.82 16.03
CA SER A 390 -38.67 -8.70 15.73
C SER A 390 -38.03 -9.25 17.02
N PRO A 391 -37.55 -10.50 17.01
CA PRO A 391 -37.01 -11.12 18.21
C PRO A 391 -35.76 -10.38 18.71
N ILE A 392 -35.66 -10.24 20.04
CA ILE A 392 -34.45 -9.75 20.70
C ILE A 392 -33.24 -10.60 20.29
N GLY A 393 -32.13 -9.95 19.96
CA GLY A 393 -30.92 -10.59 19.46
C GLY A 393 -30.87 -10.74 17.94
N LEU A 394 -31.84 -10.20 17.20
CA LEU A 394 -31.80 -10.16 15.74
C LEU A 394 -30.67 -9.23 15.25
N VAL A 395 -29.83 -9.74 14.35
CA VAL A 395 -28.87 -8.93 13.59
C VAL A 395 -29.65 -8.16 12.52
N VAL A 396 -29.75 -6.84 12.69
CA VAL A 396 -30.53 -5.96 11.82
C VAL A 396 -29.74 -5.52 10.58
N ALA A 397 -28.42 -5.42 10.69
CA ALA A 397 -27.53 -5.13 9.56
C ALA A 397 -26.09 -5.49 9.88
N ARG A 398 -25.25 -5.49 8.85
CA ARG A 398 -23.79 -5.55 8.99
C ARG A 398 -23.18 -4.30 8.36
N ILE A 399 -22.47 -3.53 9.17
CA ILE A 399 -21.85 -2.26 8.77
C ILE A 399 -20.36 -2.51 8.57
N THR A 400 -19.87 -2.29 7.36
CA THR A 400 -18.50 -2.58 6.96
C THR A 400 -17.76 -1.31 6.54
N ALA A 401 -16.50 -1.23 6.95
CA ALA A 401 -15.52 -0.28 6.48
C ALA A 401 -14.29 -1.03 5.94
N THR A 402 -13.51 -0.36 5.10
CA THR A 402 -12.26 -0.87 4.51
C THR A 402 -11.12 0.10 4.77
N ASP A 403 -9.96 -0.42 5.11
CA ASP A 403 -8.74 0.34 5.35
C ASP A 403 -7.64 -0.26 4.46
N PRO A 404 -7.00 0.52 3.57
CA PRO A 404 -6.05 0.01 2.59
C PRO A 404 -4.65 -0.27 3.17
N ASP A 405 -4.37 0.16 4.39
CA ASP A 405 -3.07 -0.03 5.06
C ASP A 405 -2.78 -1.53 5.34
N GLU A 406 -1.62 -1.85 5.93
CA GLU A 406 -1.20 -3.23 6.19
C GLU A 406 -1.25 -3.65 7.66
N GLY A 407 -1.64 -4.90 7.90
CA GLY A 407 -1.50 -5.55 9.19
C GLY A 407 -2.33 -4.88 10.29
N THR A 408 -1.69 -4.38 11.34
CA THR A 408 -2.38 -3.70 12.44
C THR A 408 -2.93 -2.33 12.04
N ASN A 409 -2.35 -1.69 11.02
CA ASN A 409 -2.78 -0.37 10.55
C ASN A 409 -4.08 -0.44 9.75
N ALA A 410 -4.45 -1.62 9.21
CA ALA A 410 -5.78 -1.85 8.62
C ALA A 410 -6.73 -2.65 9.53
N GLN A 411 -6.39 -2.85 10.81
CA GLN A 411 -7.26 -3.57 11.73
C GLN A 411 -8.38 -2.65 12.24
N ILE A 412 -9.57 -2.82 11.67
CA ILE A 412 -10.74 -1.98 11.97
C ILE A 412 -11.46 -2.46 13.23
N MET A 413 -11.78 -1.53 14.11
CA MET A 413 -12.69 -1.73 15.23
C MET A 413 -13.91 -0.81 15.10
N TYR A 414 -15.10 -1.33 15.40
CA TYR A 414 -16.37 -0.61 15.27
C TYR A 414 -16.95 -0.23 16.63
N GLN A 415 -17.59 0.94 16.70
CA GLN A 415 -18.31 1.38 17.91
C GLN A 415 -19.46 2.32 17.57
N ILE A 416 -20.51 2.33 18.39
CA ILE A 416 -21.56 3.35 18.34
C ILE A 416 -21.14 4.51 19.23
N VAL A 417 -21.05 5.71 18.66
CA VAL A 417 -20.56 6.89 19.38
C VAL A 417 -21.67 7.85 19.81
N GLU A 418 -22.80 7.87 19.09
CA GLU A 418 -23.92 8.80 19.37
C GLU A 418 -25.28 8.15 19.04
N GLY A 419 -26.36 8.68 19.63
CA GLY A 419 -27.76 8.39 19.26
C GLY A 419 -28.39 7.11 19.84
N ASN A 420 -27.60 6.19 20.38
CA ASN A 420 -28.08 4.90 20.91
C ASN A 420 -28.41 4.94 22.41
N ILE A 421 -29.35 5.80 22.82
CA ILE A 421 -29.83 5.88 24.22
C ILE A 421 -31.30 5.41 24.23
N PRO A 422 -31.70 4.42 25.04
CA PRO A 422 -30.98 3.76 26.13
C PRO A 422 -30.29 2.41 25.78
N GLU A 423 -29.38 2.39 24.79
CA GLU A 423 -28.64 1.18 24.35
C GLU A 423 -29.51 0.07 23.74
N VAL A 424 -30.41 0.47 22.82
CA VAL A 424 -31.31 -0.46 22.12
C VAL A 424 -30.55 -1.35 21.12
N PHE A 425 -29.42 -0.87 20.59
CA PHE A 425 -28.61 -1.61 19.63
C PHE A 425 -27.20 -1.89 20.17
N GLN A 426 -26.61 -3.00 19.72
CA GLN A 426 -25.20 -3.32 19.96
C GLN A 426 -24.50 -3.51 18.62
N LEU A 427 -23.35 -2.87 18.46
CA LEU A 427 -22.48 -3.08 17.30
C LEU A 427 -21.30 -3.95 17.72
N ASP A 428 -21.13 -5.10 17.06
CA ASP A 428 -19.99 -5.95 17.32
C ASP A 428 -18.69 -5.30 16.83
N ILE A 429 -17.69 -5.30 17.71
CA ILE A 429 -16.46 -4.51 17.55
C ILE A 429 -15.57 -4.99 16.40
N PHE A 430 -15.70 -6.24 15.93
CA PHE A 430 -14.85 -6.80 14.87
C PHE A 430 -15.62 -7.14 13.60
N SER A 431 -16.85 -7.65 13.72
CA SER A 431 -17.65 -8.08 12.57
C SER A 431 -18.50 -6.97 11.94
N GLY A 432 -18.78 -5.91 12.71
CA GLY A 432 -19.68 -4.84 12.32
C GLY A 432 -21.16 -5.23 12.33
N GLU A 433 -21.53 -6.35 12.97
CA GLU A 433 -22.93 -6.76 13.11
C GLU A 433 -23.68 -5.87 14.11
N LEU A 434 -24.73 -5.22 13.64
CA LEU A 434 -25.63 -4.40 14.45
C LEU A 434 -26.80 -5.28 14.90
N THR A 435 -26.97 -5.45 16.21
CA THR A 435 -27.94 -6.34 16.83
C THR A 435 -28.94 -5.55 17.67
N ALA A 436 -30.23 -5.89 17.59
CA ALA A 436 -31.25 -5.32 18.48
C ALA A 436 -31.26 -6.02 19.85
N LEU A 437 -31.17 -5.26 20.94
CA LEU A 437 -31.13 -5.75 22.32
C LEU A 437 -32.45 -5.61 23.08
N ALA A 438 -33.41 -4.89 22.52
CA ALA A 438 -34.73 -4.69 23.08
C ALA A 438 -35.81 -4.88 22.01
N ASP A 439 -37.04 -5.06 22.46
CA ASP A 439 -38.19 -5.09 21.58
C ASP A 439 -38.32 -3.75 20.85
N LEU A 440 -38.57 -3.83 19.54
CA LEU A 440 -38.74 -2.69 18.65
C LEU A 440 -40.23 -2.53 18.38
N ASP A 441 -40.77 -1.37 18.73
CA ASP A 441 -42.20 -1.02 18.70
C ASP A 441 -42.34 0.29 17.91
N TYR A 442 -43.09 0.24 16.81
CA TYR A 442 -43.28 1.35 15.88
C TYR A 442 -44.07 2.48 16.53
N GLU A 443 -45.15 2.18 17.24
CA GLU A 443 -46.02 3.14 17.92
C GLU A 443 -45.27 3.87 19.04
N ALA A 444 -44.30 3.21 19.68
CA ALA A 444 -43.39 3.85 20.62
C ALA A 444 -42.33 4.72 19.92
N LYS A 445 -41.64 4.18 18.91
CA LYS A 445 -40.58 4.90 18.19
C LYS A 445 -40.26 4.30 16.81
N ALA A 446 -40.80 4.94 15.77
CA ALA A 446 -40.62 4.52 14.37
C ALA A 446 -39.18 4.60 13.78
N GLU A 447 -38.29 5.42 14.34
CA GLU A 447 -36.92 5.58 13.81
C GLU A 447 -35.87 5.77 14.90
N TYR A 448 -34.74 5.08 14.74
CA TYR A 448 -33.53 5.23 15.55
C TYR A 448 -32.39 5.72 14.66
N VAL A 449 -31.85 6.89 15.01
CA VAL A 449 -30.69 7.49 14.33
C VAL A 449 -29.48 7.39 15.27
N MET A 450 -28.42 6.76 14.81
CA MET A 450 -27.19 6.58 15.56
C MET A 450 -25.96 6.85 14.68
N VAL A 451 -24.86 7.27 15.30
CA VAL A 451 -23.59 7.47 14.60
C VAL A 451 -22.64 6.35 14.99
N VAL A 452 -22.12 5.65 14.00
CA VAL A 452 -21.12 4.60 14.16
C VAL A 452 -19.75 5.11 13.73
N GLN A 453 -18.70 4.58 14.35
CA GLN A 453 -17.31 4.93 14.06
C GLN A 453 -16.51 3.66 13.79
N ALA A 454 -15.73 3.69 12.71
CA ALA A 454 -14.68 2.72 12.42
C ALA A 454 -13.33 3.34 12.79
N THR A 455 -12.44 2.57 13.43
CA THR A 455 -11.11 3.03 13.84
C THR A 455 -10.05 2.00 13.50
N SER A 456 -8.95 2.45 12.89
CA SER A 456 -7.71 1.68 12.76
C SER A 456 -6.58 2.22 13.64
N ALA A 457 -6.91 3.15 14.56
CA ALA A 457 -6.07 3.69 15.63
C ALA A 457 -4.71 4.25 15.16
N PRO A 458 -4.53 5.59 15.05
CA PRO A 458 -5.40 6.64 15.57
C PRO A 458 -6.47 7.13 14.58
N LEU A 459 -6.43 6.65 13.33
CA LEU A 459 -7.32 7.15 12.28
C LEU A 459 -8.74 6.59 12.42
N VAL A 460 -9.73 7.46 12.18
CA VAL A 460 -11.15 7.18 12.40
C VAL A 460 -12.01 7.73 11.28
N SER A 461 -13.13 7.07 11.02
CA SER A 461 -14.22 7.59 10.19
C SER A 461 -15.57 7.34 10.85
N ARG A 462 -16.60 8.08 10.42
CA ARG A 462 -17.95 8.01 10.99
C ARG A 462 -18.97 7.87 9.88
N ALA A 463 -20.06 7.16 10.18
CA ALA A 463 -21.24 7.06 9.34
C ALA A 463 -22.52 7.14 10.18
N THR A 464 -23.61 7.61 9.58
CA THR A 464 -24.92 7.69 10.23
C THR A 464 -25.75 6.48 9.85
N VAL A 465 -26.44 5.90 10.82
CA VAL A 465 -27.28 4.72 10.65
C VAL A 465 -28.70 5.06 11.04
N HIS A 466 -29.61 4.91 10.09
CA HIS A 466 -31.04 5.09 10.22
C HIS A 466 -31.70 3.72 10.29
N VAL A 467 -32.07 3.27 11.49
CA VAL A 467 -32.90 2.08 11.66
C VAL A 467 -34.35 2.51 11.68
N ARG A 468 -35.08 2.19 10.61
CA ARG A 468 -36.49 2.53 10.43
C ARG A 468 -37.34 1.29 10.64
N LEU A 469 -38.31 1.40 11.52
CA LEU A 469 -39.25 0.33 11.79
C LEU A 469 -40.33 0.29 10.71
N ARG A 470 -40.77 -0.91 10.37
CA ARG A 470 -41.97 -1.16 9.59
C ARG A 470 -43.09 -1.54 10.54
N ASP A 471 -44.13 -0.73 10.47
CA ASP A 471 -45.41 -0.89 11.15
C ASP A 471 -46.09 -2.20 10.72
N ALA A 472 -46.60 -2.94 11.70
CA ALA A 472 -47.37 -4.15 11.59
C ALA A 472 -48.67 -3.98 12.37
N ASN A 473 -49.78 -4.42 11.77
CA ASN A 473 -51.11 -4.39 12.41
C ASN A 473 -51.19 -5.30 13.64
N ASP A 474 -50.81 -4.78 14.80
CA ASP A 474 -50.78 -5.46 16.09
C ASP A 474 -51.62 -4.74 17.16
N ASN A 475 -52.11 -3.53 16.87
CA ASN A 475 -53.05 -2.80 17.70
C ASN A 475 -54.48 -2.92 17.16
N SER A 476 -55.45 -2.67 18.06
CA SER A 476 -56.87 -2.71 17.72
C SER A 476 -57.43 -1.30 17.57
N PRO A 477 -58.35 -1.06 16.62
CA PRO A 477 -58.92 0.25 16.37
C PRO A 477 -59.70 0.72 17.58
N GLN A 478 -59.54 1.99 17.93
CA GLN A 478 -60.20 2.60 19.07
C GLN A 478 -61.46 3.33 18.61
N LEU A 479 -62.63 2.87 19.08
CA LEU A 479 -63.92 3.51 18.83
C LEU A 479 -64.72 3.64 20.14
N LYS A 480 -65.03 4.88 20.53
CA LYS A 480 -65.84 5.20 21.71
C LYS A 480 -67.31 5.36 21.34
N ASN A 481 -68.21 5.21 22.32
CA ASN A 481 -69.61 5.60 22.13
C ASN A 481 -69.69 7.09 21.81
N PHE A 482 -70.49 7.45 20.81
CA PHE A 482 -70.61 8.83 20.36
C PHE A 482 -72.07 9.22 20.06
N GLU A 483 -72.36 10.52 20.11
CA GLU A 483 -73.69 11.07 19.89
C GLU A 483 -73.70 12.02 18.69
N ILE A 484 -74.74 11.94 17.86
CA ILE A 484 -75.01 12.89 16.78
C ILE A 484 -76.17 13.76 17.22
N LEU A 485 -75.88 15.02 17.54
CA LEU A 485 -76.83 16.02 18.00
C LEU A 485 -77.21 16.91 16.82
N PHE A 486 -78.35 16.62 16.20
CA PHE A 486 -78.86 17.34 15.04
C PHE A 486 -79.96 18.33 15.46
N ASN A 487 -79.60 19.61 15.58
CA ASN A 487 -80.55 20.70 15.74
C ASN A 487 -81.12 21.11 14.38
N ASN A 488 -82.37 20.74 14.11
CA ASN A 488 -83.08 21.07 12.88
C ASN A 488 -83.87 22.37 13.06
N TYR A 489 -83.43 23.46 12.41
CA TYR A 489 -84.12 24.77 12.42
C TYR A 489 -84.70 25.06 11.04
N ILE A 490 -86.00 25.35 10.98
CA ILE A 490 -86.73 25.56 9.72
C ILE A 490 -87.36 26.94 9.73
N THR A 491 -87.02 27.75 8.73
CA THR A 491 -87.66 29.06 8.50
C THR A 491 -88.55 29.00 7.28
N ASN A 492 -89.58 29.85 7.23
CA ASN A 492 -90.45 30.00 6.06
C ASN A 492 -89.73 30.52 4.79
N ARG A 493 -88.43 30.83 4.84
CA ARG A 493 -87.66 31.41 3.72
C ARG A 493 -86.46 30.57 3.25
N SER A 494 -86.10 29.47 3.90
CA SER A 494 -85.05 28.57 3.41
C SER A 494 -85.16 27.16 4.02
N GLY A 495 -85.54 26.18 3.21
CA GLY A 495 -85.52 24.75 3.54
C GLY A 495 -84.11 24.17 3.45
N SER A 496 -83.21 24.55 4.36
CA SER A 496 -81.82 24.12 4.33
C SER A 496 -81.62 22.81 5.09
N PHE A 497 -82.16 21.71 4.58
CA PHE A 497 -81.76 20.39 5.09
C PHE A 497 -80.29 20.12 4.67
N PRO A 498 -79.38 19.78 5.59
CA PRO A 498 -77.97 19.57 5.26
C PRO A 498 -77.77 18.25 4.50
N GLY A 499 -77.68 18.31 3.17
CA GLY A 499 -77.44 17.13 2.30
C GLY A 499 -75.96 16.71 2.16
N GLY A 500 -75.04 17.37 2.88
CA GLY A 500 -73.60 17.12 2.82
C GLY A 500 -73.10 16.12 3.87
N VAL A 501 -71.77 15.96 3.92
CA VAL A 501 -71.08 15.19 4.97
C VAL A 501 -71.20 15.93 6.30
N ILE A 502 -71.68 15.22 7.33
CA ILE A 502 -71.92 15.78 8.68
C ILE A 502 -70.77 15.49 9.66
N GLY A 503 -69.79 14.71 9.23
CA GLY A 503 -68.68 14.28 10.07
C GLY A 503 -68.25 12.88 9.68
N ARG A 504 -67.31 12.33 10.42
CA ARG A 504 -66.86 10.95 10.29
C ARG A 504 -67.11 10.20 11.59
N ILE A 505 -67.17 8.87 11.53
CA ILE A 505 -67.15 8.04 12.74
C ILE A 505 -65.82 8.32 13.48
N PRO A 506 -65.85 8.71 14.77
CA PRO A 506 -64.66 9.07 15.52
C PRO A 506 -63.89 7.83 15.98
N ALA A 507 -63.29 7.12 15.03
CA ALA A 507 -62.36 6.03 15.28
C ALA A 507 -60.92 6.45 14.95
N HIS A 508 -59.95 5.91 15.70
CA HIS A 508 -58.53 6.00 15.36
C HIS A 508 -57.87 4.66 15.64
N ASP A 509 -56.93 4.25 14.78
CA ASP A 509 -56.04 3.12 15.01
C ASP A 509 -54.64 3.64 15.37
N PRO A 510 -53.96 3.09 16.39
CA PRO A 510 -52.53 3.35 16.60
C PRO A 510 -51.67 3.00 15.39
N ASP A 511 -52.04 1.93 14.66
CA ASP A 511 -51.29 1.44 13.51
C ASP A 511 -51.52 2.39 12.32
N VAL A 512 -50.44 3.00 11.83
CA VAL A 512 -50.49 4.04 10.79
C VAL A 512 -50.65 3.41 9.40
N SER A 513 -50.13 2.20 9.24
CA SER A 513 -50.19 1.42 8.00
C SER A 513 -51.60 0.89 7.67
N ASP A 514 -52.50 0.93 8.66
CA ASP A 514 -53.81 0.31 8.59
C ASP A 514 -54.85 1.09 7.78
N ARG A 515 -55.78 0.33 7.20
CA ARG A 515 -56.93 0.85 6.47
C ARG A 515 -58.23 0.47 7.15
N LEU A 516 -58.81 1.44 7.85
CA LEU A 516 -60.08 1.26 8.54
C LEU A 516 -61.28 1.16 7.59
N THR A 517 -62.15 0.22 7.89
CA THR A 517 -63.46 0.01 7.26
C THR A 517 -64.56 0.14 8.29
N TYR A 518 -65.68 0.75 7.90
CA TYR A 518 -66.74 1.14 8.81
C TYR A 518 -68.08 0.53 8.41
N ALA A 519 -68.88 0.11 9.38
CA ALA A 519 -70.22 -0.43 9.13
C ALA A 519 -71.21 -0.11 10.26
N PHE A 520 -72.50 -0.06 9.90
CA PHE A 520 -73.59 -0.17 10.88
C PHE A 520 -73.95 -1.64 11.06
N GLU A 521 -73.80 -2.16 12.27
CA GLU A 521 -74.18 -3.53 12.59
C GLU A 521 -75.70 -3.66 12.80
N GLN A 522 -76.30 -2.73 13.56
CA GLN A 522 -77.71 -2.78 14.00
C GLN A 522 -78.28 -1.36 14.25
N GLY A 523 -79.61 -1.20 14.17
CA GLY A 523 -80.33 0.01 14.61
C GLY A 523 -80.46 1.13 13.57
N ASN A 524 -79.91 0.95 12.36
CA ASN A 524 -80.05 1.89 11.23
C ASN A 524 -80.89 1.29 10.07
N GLU A 525 -81.86 0.42 10.36
CA GLU A 525 -82.68 -0.28 9.36
C GLU A 525 -83.56 0.68 8.54
N LEU A 526 -83.86 1.86 9.10
CA LEU A 526 -84.59 2.94 8.44
C LEU A 526 -83.70 3.85 7.57
N ASN A 527 -82.40 3.53 7.45
CA ASN A 527 -81.41 4.32 6.70
C ASN A 527 -81.46 5.81 7.09
N LEU A 528 -81.42 6.10 8.39
CA LEU A 528 -81.46 7.47 8.93
C LEU A 528 -80.11 8.18 8.71
N LEU A 529 -79.03 7.41 8.77
CA LEU A 529 -77.67 7.85 8.46
C LEU A 529 -77.13 7.07 7.26
N LEU A 530 -76.46 7.75 6.34
CA LEU A 530 -75.74 7.15 5.23
C LEU A 530 -74.25 7.17 5.57
N LEU A 531 -73.60 6.02 5.48
CA LEU A 531 -72.18 5.85 5.79
C LEU A 531 -71.41 5.47 4.53
N ASP A 532 -70.30 6.15 4.28
CA ASP A 532 -69.26 5.65 3.40
C ASP A 532 -68.36 4.66 4.18
N PRO A 533 -68.37 3.37 3.81
CA PRO A 533 -67.64 2.34 4.55
C PRO A 533 -66.11 2.45 4.46
N GLN A 534 -65.58 3.28 3.55
CA GLN A 534 -64.13 3.44 3.34
C GLN A 534 -63.57 4.70 4.00
N SER A 535 -64.32 5.81 3.96
CA SER A 535 -63.89 7.08 4.54
C SER A 535 -64.43 7.33 5.95
N GLY A 536 -65.40 6.53 6.38
CA GLY A 536 -66.12 6.74 7.64
C GLY A 536 -67.07 7.95 7.61
N GLU A 537 -67.26 8.59 6.45
CA GLU A 537 -68.08 9.79 6.31
C GLU A 537 -69.57 9.49 6.49
N LEU A 538 -70.20 10.27 7.36
CA LEU A 538 -71.62 10.20 7.67
C LEU A 538 -72.36 11.30 6.92
N ARG A 539 -73.58 10.99 6.45
CA ARG A 539 -74.55 11.95 5.89
C ARG A 539 -75.93 11.70 6.48
N LEU A 540 -76.72 12.76 6.62
CA LEU A 540 -78.12 12.64 7.04
C LEU A 540 -78.99 12.18 5.88
N SER A 541 -79.89 11.25 6.15
CA SER A 541 -80.90 10.83 5.18
C SER A 541 -81.99 11.89 5.03
N PRO A 542 -82.48 12.16 3.80
CA PRO A 542 -83.64 13.05 3.57
C PRO A 542 -84.89 12.64 4.36
N ALA A 543 -84.99 11.39 4.82
CA ALA A 543 -86.09 10.92 5.67
C ALA A 543 -86.20 11.67 7.02
N LEU A 544 -85.12 12.31 7.47
CA LEU A 544 -85.08 13.13 8.69
C LEU A 544 -85.63 14.55 8.49
N ASP A 545 -85.92 14.97 7.25
CA ASP A 545 -86.51 16.28 6.92
C ASP A 545 -88.04 16.26 7.06
N ASN A 546 -88.53 15.86 8.23
CA ASN A 546 -89.97 15.64 8.48
C ASN A 546 -90.53 16.43 9.68
N ASN A 547 -89.74 17.37 10.22
CA ASN A 547 -90.06 18.26 11.33
C ASN A 547 -90.48 17.52 12.61
N ARG A 548 -90.01 16.29 12.81
CA ARG A 548 -90.30 15.50 14.01
C ARG A 548 -89.04 15.31 14.84
N PRO A 549 -89.11 15.45 16.17
CA PRO A 549 -88.04 15.01 17.04
C PRO A 549 -87.89 13.49 16.92
N LEU A 550 -86.65 13.02 16.95
CA LEU A 550 -86.31 11.61 16.81
C LEU A 550 -85.11 11.28 17.69
N GLU A 551 -85.16 10.14 18.38
CA GLU A 551 -84.00 9.52 19.00
C GLU A 551 -83.85 8.11 18.44
N ALA A 552 -82.67 7.80 17.92
CA ALA A 552 -82.33 6.48 17.38
C ALA A 552 -80.96 6.06 17.89
N VAL A 553 -80.85 4.79 18.29
CA VAL A 553 -79.61 4.20 18.77
C VAL A 553 -79.16 3.15 17.77
N MET A 554 -77.92 3.26 17.33
CA MET A 554 -77.30 2.41 16.31
C MET A 554 -76.04 1.79 16.90
N ARG A 555 -75.67 0.61 16.41
CA ARG A 555 -74.38 -0.02 16.70
C ARG A 555 -73.49 0.10 15.47
N VAL A 556 -72.30 0.65 15.65
CA VAL A 556 -71.30 0.93 14.62
C VAL A 556 -70.06 0.11 14.89
N SER A 557 -69.46 -0.45 13.86
CA SER A 557 -68.18 -1.16 13.92
C SER A 557 -67.14 -0.51 13.03
N VAL A 558 -65.89 -0.59 13.47
CA VAL A 558 -64.69 -0.26 12.70
C VAL A 558 -63.75 -1.47 12.70
N SER A 559 -63.11 -1.75 11.56
CA SER A 559 -62.14 -2.84 11.42
C SER A 559 -61.05 -2.47 10.43
N ASP A 560 -59.80 -2.71 10.80
CA ASP A 560 -58.59 -2.64 9.97
C ASP A 560 -58.41 -3.88 9.07
N GLY A 561 -59.19 -4.94 9.29
CA GLY A 561 -59.16 -6.21 8.56
C GLY A 561 -58.63 -7.39 9.38
N VAL A 562 -57.89 -7.14 10.46
CA VAL A 562 -57.41 -8.10 11.45
C VAL A 562 -58.17 -7.93 12.75
N HIS A 563 -58.20 -6.71 13.28
CA HIS A 563 -58.88 -6.32 14.50
C HIS A 563 -60.20 -5.59 14.21
N SER A 564 -61.04 -5.46 15.24
CA SER A 564 -62.31 -4.74 15.11
C SER A 564 -62.80 -4.21 16.46
N ALA A 565 -63.46 -3.06 16.44
CA ALA A 565 -64.10 -2.45 17.59
C ALA A 565 -65.50 -1.96 17.24
N SER A 566 -66.42 -2.09 18.20
CA SER A 566 -67.82 -1.67 18.02
C SER A 566 -68.24 -0.73 19.14
N ALA A 567 -69.03 0.28 18.79
CA ALA A 567 -69.57 1.25 19.74
C ALA A 567 -71.02 1.63 19.41
N GLN A 568 -71.64 2.30 20.37
CA GLN A 568 -73.01 2.81 20.26
C GLN A 568 -72.99 4.25 19.73
N CYS A 569 -73.75 4.48 18.65
CA CYS A 569 -74.02 5.79 18.07
C CYS A 569 -75.47 6.21 18.38
N SER A 570 -75.65 7.32 19.08
CA SER A 570 -77.00 7.87 19.37
C SER A 570 -77.30 9.08 18.50
N LEU A 571 -78.29 9.00 17.62
CA LEU A 571 -78.78 10.13 16.84
C LEU A 571 -79.94 10.81 17.58
N ARG A 572 -79.77 12.07 17.96
CA ARG A 572 -80.82 12.91 18.55
C ARG A 572 -81.14 14.09 17.63
N VAL A 573 -82.36 14.10 17.10
CA VAL A 573 -82.90 15.19 16.28
C VAL A 573 -83.77 16.09 17.15
N THR A 574 -83.34 17.33 17.33
CA THR A 574 -84.09 18.35 18.08
C THR A 574 -84.66 19.37 17.10
N VAL A 575 -85.98 19.56 17.11
CA VAL A 575 -86.64 20.59 16.30
C VAL A 575 -86.53 21.94 17.02
N ILE A 576 -85.85 22.90 16.40
CA ILE A 576 -85.64 24.24 16.95
C ILE A 576 -86.76 25.17 16.44
N THR A 577 -87.40 25.90 17.35
CA THR A 577 -88.49 26.83 17.04
C THR A 577 -88.08 28.29 17.21
N ASP A 578 -88.79 29.23 16.59
CA ASP A 578 -88.52 30.67 16.77
C ASP A 578 -88.69 31.11 18.24
N GLU A 579 -89.61 30.48 19.00
CA GLU A 579 -89.80 30.76 20.42
C GLU A 579 -88.54 30.40 21.24
N MET A 580 -87.95 29.24 20.97
CA MET A 580 -86.70 28.77 21.59
C MET A 580 -85.53 29.73 21.35
N LEU A 581 -85.41 30.21 20.11
CA LEU A 581 -84.35 31.12 19.70
C LEU A 581 -84.56 32.52 20.28
N SER A 582 -85.78 33.04 20.28
CA SER A 582 -86.10 34.36 20.84
C SER A 582 -85.88 34.45 22.36
N ASN A 583 -85.93 33.32 23.05
CA ASN A 583 -85.71 33.18 24.49
C ASN A 583 -84.34 32.53 24.81
N SER A 584 -83.35 32.71 23.94
CA SER A 584 -82.00 32.18 24.12
C SER A 584 -81.01 33.25 24.60
N ILE A 585 -79.91 32.79 25.18
CA ILE A 585 -78.74 33.62 25.53
C ILE A 585 -77.46 32.99 24.98
N THR A 586 -76.39 33.77 24.86
CA THR A 586 -75.04 33.28 24.54
C THR A 586 -74.12 33.50 25.73
N LEU A 587 -73.53 32.42 26.24
CA LEU A 587 -72.54 32.43 27.31
C LEU A 587 -71.13 32.39 26.72
N ARG A 588 -70.22 33.22 27.23
CA ARG A 588 -68.79 33.21 26.87
C ARG A 588 -68.03 32.37 27.90
N LEU A 589 -67.37 31.30 27.46
CA LEU A 589 -66.60 30.39 28.33
C LEU A 589 -65.10 30.65 28.16
N ALA A 590 -64.37 30.81 29.26
CA ALA A 590 -62.92 31.01 29.25
C ALA A 590 -62.14 29.69 29.12
N ASP A 591 -60.96 29.76 28.50
CA ASP A 591 -59.99 28.68 28.35
C ASP A 591 -60.58 27.41 27.72
N MET A 592 -61.43 27.58 26.71
CA MET A 592 -62.26 26.52 26.14
C MET A 592 -62.12 26.43 24.62
N SER A 593 -62.00 25.20 24.09
CA SER A 593 -62.09 24.88 22.66
C SER A 593 -63.39 24.16 22.34
N GLN A 594 -63.79 24.12 21.07
CA GLN A 594 -64.98 23.38 20.62
C GLN A 594 -64.86 21.89 20.95
N GLU A 595 -63.69 21.29 20.70
CA GLU A 595 -63.42 19.88 20.94
C GLU A 595 -63.49 19.51 22.42
N LEU A 596 -62.77 20.25 23.29
CA LEU A 596 -62.75 20.00 24.74
C LEU A 596 -64.14 20.20 25.36
N PHE A 597 -64.90 21.18 24.85
CA PHE A 597 -66.27 21.41 25.27
C PHE A 597 -67.19 20.27 24.85
N LEU A 598 -67.15 19.85 23.59
CA LEU A 598 -67.99 18.76 23.08
C LEU A 598 -67.65 17.41 23.72
N SER A 599 -66.37 17.13 23.91
CA SER A 599 -65.85 15.89 24.51
C SER A 599 -64.74 16.22 25.52
N PRO A 600 -64.95 16.02 26.85
CA PRO A 600 -66.07 15.36 27.54
C PRO A 600 -67.04 16.32 28.25
N LEU A 601 -66.91 17.65 28.10
CA LEU A 601 -67.50 18.61 29.04
C LEU A 601 -68.99 18.93 28.79
N LEU A 602 -69.52 18.67 27.60
CA LEU A 602 -70.88 19.05 27.19
C LEU A 602 -71.95 18.51 28.15
N GLY A 603 -71.83 17.24 28.53
CA GLY A 603 -72.76 16.61 29.46
C GLY A 603 -72.76 17.30 30.83
N ARG A 604 -71.56 17.56 31.38
CA ARG A 604 -71.38 18.26 32.66
C ARG A 604 -71.93 19.69 32.60
N PHE A 605 -71.69 20.39 31.49
CA PHE A 605 -72.20 21.74 31.28
C PHE A 605 -73.73 21.79 31.31
N LEU A 606 -74.40 20.93 30.54
CA LEU A 606 -75.87 20.87 30.49
C LEU A 606 -76.48 20.50 31.85
N GLU A 607 -75.84 19.59 32.60
CA GLU A 607 -76.25 19.25 33.97
C GLU A 607 -76.08 20.41 34.94
N GLY A 608 -74.97 21.14 34.86
CA GLY A 608 -74.73 22.33 35.66
C GLY A 608 -75.74 23.45 35.38
N VAL A 609 -76.04 23.72 34.10
CA VAL A 609 -77.06 24.71 33.69
C VAL A 609 -78.43 24.30 34.20
N ALA A 610 -78.80 23.03 34.06
CA ALA A 610 -80.05 22.47 34.56
C ALA A 610 -80.19 22.63 36.08
N ALA A 611 -79.12 22.34 36.83
CA ALA A 611 -79.08 22.49 38.28
C ALA A 611 -79.24 23.96 38.72
N VAL A 612 -78.55 24.90 38.05
CA VAL A 612 -78.67 26.34 38.33
C VAL A 612 -80.08 26.87 38.07
N LEU A 613 -80.75 26.37 37.02
CA LEU A 613 -82.10 26.81 36.64
C LEU A 613 -83.22 26.05 37.39
N GLY A 614 -82.88 25.01 38.13
CA GLY A 614 -83.85 24.15 38.84
C GLY A 614 -84.74 23.33 37.90
N THR A 615 -84.35 23.15 36.63
CA THR A 615 -85.10 22.47 35.58
C THR A 615 -84.37 21.19 35.17
N PRO A 616 -85.04 20.10 34.73
CA PRO A 616 -84.36 18.89 34.30
C PRO A 616 -83.50 19.08 33.04
N ARG A 617 -82.41 18.31 32.87
CA ARG A 617 -81.46 18.41 31.74
C ARG A 617 -82.09 18.45 30.36
N HIS A 618 -83.10 17.60 30.10
CA HIS A 618 -83.78 17.55 28.79
C HIS A 618 -84.59 18.82 28.45
N ARG A 619 -84.78 19.73 29.41
CA ARG A 619 -85.39 21.05 29.21
C ARG A 619 -84.40 22.15 28.86
N VAL A 620 -83.09 21.87 28.90
CA VAL A 620 -82.03 22.78 28.44
C VAL A 620 -81.65 22.40 27.02
N VAL A 621 -81.83 23.33 26.08
CA VAL A 621 -81.52 23.10 24.67
C VAL A 621 -80.35 23.97 24.25
N LEU A 622 -79.30 23.31 23.76
CA LEU A 622 -78.11 23.96 23.23
C LEU A 622 -78.25 24.15 21.72
N PHE A 623 -78.05 25.37 21.24
CA PHE A 623 -78.20 25.74 19.84
C PHE A 623 -76.89 25.92 19.11
N ASN A 624 -75.92 26.59 19.76
CA ASN A 624 -74.69 27.00 19.09
C ASN A 624 -73.48 26.75 19.97
N ILE A 625 -72.36 26.44 19.31
CA ILE A 625 -71.02 26.37 19.89
C ILE A 625 -70.08 27.01 18.87
N GLN A 626 -69.47 28.14 19.19
CA GLN A 626 -68.63 28.88 18.26
C GLN A 626 -67.40 29.44 18.97
N ALA A 627 -66.22 29.17 18.44
CA ALA A 627 -64.99 29.80 18.92
C ALA A 627 -65.04 31.31 18.64
N ASP A 628 -64.65 32.11 19.62
CA ASP A 628 -64.55 33.55 19.48
C ASP A 628 -63.21 33.91 18.83
N THR A 629 -63.23 34.22 17.54
CA THR A 629 -62.03 34.51 16.75
C THR A 629 -61.50 35.92 16.96
N ASP A 630 -62.28 36.80 17.60
CA ASP A 630 -61.98 38.22 17.70
C ASP A 630 -61.08 38.53 18.92
N VAL A 631 -60.77 37.53 19.76
CA VAL A 631 -60.07 37.70 21.03
C VAL A 631 -58.67 37.07 21.04
N GLY A 632 -57.77 37.54 20.16
CA GLY A 632 -56.31 37.32 20.25
C GLY A 632 -55.86 35.90 20.71
N PRO A 633 -54.92 35.76 21.66
CA PRO A 633 -54.47 34.45 22.16
C PRO A 633 -55.43 33.80 23.18
N ALA A 634 -56.53 34.45 23.55
CA ALA A 634 -57.44 33.93 24.57
C ALA A 634 -58.39 32.89 23.96
N ARG A 635 -58.41 31.68 24.52
CA ARG A 635 -59.33 30.60 24.08
C ARG A 635 -60.72 30.83 24.64
N ILE A 636 -61.57 31.58 23.94
CA ILE A 636 -62.95 31.85 24.36
C ILE A 636 -63.94 31.09 23.46
N LEU A 637 -64.93 30.45 24.09
CA LEU A 637 -65.98 29.71 23.41
C LEU A 637 -67.37 30.29 23.70
N ASN A 638 -68.11 30.64 22.65
CA ASN A 638 -69.46 31.18 22.73
C ASN A 638 -70.48 30.03 22.59
N VAL A 639 -71.35 29.88 23.59
CA VAL A 639 -72.29 28.77 23.73
C VAL A 639 -73.70 29.34 23.88
N SER A 640 -74.59 29.07 22.92
CA SER A 640 -75.96 29.61 22.93
C SER A 640 -76.98 28.57 23.34
N LEU A 641 -77.85 28.89 24.31
CA LEU A 641 -78.83 27.97 24.87
C LEU A 641 -80.14 28.66 25.26
N SER A 642 -81.21 27.87 25.41
CA SER A 642 -82.45 28.24 26.10
C SER A 642 -82.87 27.13 27.05
N ALA A 643 -83.79 27.44 27.96
CA ALA A 643 -84.36 26.43 28.82
C ALA A 643 -85.85 26.65 29.10
N LEU A 644 -86.59 25.56 29.30
CA LEU A 644 -87.97 25.61 29.78
C LEU A 644 -88.00 25.81 31.30
N LEU A 645 -89.03 26.53 31.78
CA LEU A 645 -89.33 26.70 33.19
C LEU A 645 -89.46 25.35 33.92
N PRO A 646 -89.13 25.28 35.22
CA PRO A 646 -89.26 24.06 35.99
C PRO A 646 -90.73 23.64 36.18
N PRO A 647 -91.04 22.33 36.25
CA PRO A 647 -92.39 21.85 36.59
C PRO A 647 -92.84 22.40 37.95
N PRO A 648 -94.14 22.73 38.18
CA PRO A 648 -95.32 22.40 37.36
C PRO A 648 -95.73 23.50 36.38
N ALA A 649 -94.88 24.49 36.08
CA ALA A 649 -95.20 25.54 35.13
C ALA A 649 -95.55 24.95 33.74
N ALA A 650 -96.51 25.58 33.05
CA ALA A 650 -96.78 25.30 31.63
C ALA A 650 -95.48 25.43 30.82
N PRO A 651 -95.33 24.70 29.69
CA PRO A 651 -94.09 24.69 28.90
C PRO A 651 -93.86 26.06 28.26
N ARG A 652 -93.25 26.96 29.03
CA ARG A 652 -92.81 28.29 28.66
C ARG A 652 -91.30 28.37 28.86
N PHE A 653 -90.61 29.00 27.93
CA PHE A 653 -89.19 29.28 28.05
C PHE A 653 -88.95 30.39 29.07
N PHE A 654 -87.82 30.32 29.79
CA PHE A 654 -87.30 31.47 30.52
C PHE A 654 -87.05 32.62 29.55
N SER A 655 -87.33 33.87 29.92
CA SER A 655 -86.93 35.00 29.07
C SER A 655 -85.41 35.09 28.99
N SER A 656 -84.86 35.70 27.94
CA SER A 656 -83.42 35.91 27.80
C SER A 656 -82.83 36.69 28.98
N GLU A 657 -83.55 37.70 29.50
CA GLU A 657 -83.18 38.47 30.69
C GLU A 657 -83.10 37.58 31.95
N GLU A 658 -84.09 36.71 32.17
CA GLU A 658 -84.13 35.83 33.35
C GLU A 658 -83.07 34.72 33.29
N LEU A 659 -82.82 34.16 32.09
CA LEU A 659 -81.72 33.20 31.88
C LEU A 659 -80.37 33.83 32.19
N GLN A 660 -80.14 35.02 31.64
CA GLN A 660 -78.90 35.76 31.81
C GLN A 660 -78.67 36.07 33.30
N GLU A 661 -79.68 36.60 34.00
CA GLU A 661 -79.58 36.93 35.43
C GLU A 661 -79.27 35.69 36.28
N ARG A 662 -80.04 34.61 36.13
CA ARG A 662 -79.88 33.40 36.97
C ARG A 662 -78.55 32.70 36.75
N LEU A 663 -78.10 32.58 35.49
CA LEU A 663 -76.83 31.93 35.17
C LEU A 663 -75.63 32.80 35.56
N TYR A 664 -75.74 34.13 35.44
CA TYR A 664 -74.68 35.05 35.83
C TYR A 664 -74.50 35.17 37.34
N LEU A 665 -75.60 35.23 38.11
CA LEU A 665 -75.57 35.28 39.57
C LEU A 665 -75.00 34.00 40.17
N ASN A 666 -75.28 32.84 39.56
CA ASN A 666 -74.80 31.53 40.01
C ASN A 666 -73.57 31.02 39.24
N ARG A 667 -72.80 31.91 38.58
CA ARG A 667 -71.64 31.51 37.75
C ARG A 667 -70.53 30.80 38.54
N SER A 668 -70.38 31.11 39.83
CA SER A 668 -69.43 30.44 40.72
C SER A 668 -69.83 28.99 40.99
N LEU A 669 -71.13 28.72 41.17
CA LEU A 669 -71.68 27.37 41.30
C LEU A 669 -71.50 26.61 39.99
N LEU A 670 -71.84 27.23 38.84
CA LEU A 670 -71.66 26.60 37.53
C LEU A 670 -70.18 26.23 37.27
N ALA A 671 -69.24 27.12 37.58
CA ALA A 671 -67.81 26.85 37.44
C ALA A 671 -67.33 25.73 38.37
N ALA A 672 -67.81 25.68 39.63
CA ALA A 672 -67.45 24.64 40.58
C ALA A 672 -67.97 23.25 40.19
N THR A 673 -69.19 23.17 39.66
CA THR A 673 -69.82 21.89 39.28
C THR A 673 -69.32 21.35 37.95
N THR A 674 -69.00 22.26 37.01
CA THR A 674 -68.75 21.87 35.62
C THR A 674 -67.28 21.97 35.22
N ALA A 675 -66.48 22.79 35.92
CA ALA A 675 -65.14 23.26 35.54
C ALA A 675 -65.13 24.25 34.35
N GLN A 676 -66.28 24.81 33.95
CA GLN A 676 -66.35 25.88 32.93
C GLN A 676 -66.56 27.25 33.56
N ARG A 677 -65.67 28.20 33.28
CA ARG A 677 -65.77 29.58 33.78
C ARG A 677 -66.52 30.46 32.79
N VAL A 678 -67.71 30.93 33.18
CA VAL A 678 -68.47 31.94 32.43
C VAL A 678 -67.86 33.33 32.62
N LEU A 679 -67.52 33.99 31.51
CA LEU A 679 -67.03 35.36 31.47
C LEU A 679 -68.18 36.38 31.55
N PRO A 680 -67.90 37.64 31.94
CA PRO A 680 -68.87 38.72 31.84
C PRO A 680 -69.44 38.85 30.43
N PHE A 681 -70.73 39.15 30.32
CA PHE A 681 -71.37 39.48 29.04
C PHE A 681 -70.79 40.81 28.57
N ASP A 682 -70.00 40.77 27.51
CA ASP A 682 -69.45 41.96 26.85
C ASP A 682 -69.92 41.95 25.40
N ASP A 683 -70.18 43.13 24.85
CA ASP A 683 -70.71 43.42 23.52
C ASP A 683 -72.23 43.39 23.35
N ASN A 684 -72.92 44.31 24.03
CA ASN A 684 -74.25 44.72 23.61
C ASN A 684 -74.12 45.58 22.33
N VAL A 685 -74.54 45.07 21.17
CA VAL A 685 -74.55 45.78 19.87
C VAL A 685 -75.25 47.15 19.94
N CYS A 686 -76.13 47.35 20.92
CA CYS A 686 -76.79 48.62 21.19
C CYS A 686 -75.95 49.68 21.93
N LEU A 687 -74.74 49.37 22.40
CA LEU A 687 -73.84 50.32 23.07
C LEU A 687 -73.34 51.44 22.16
N ARG A 688 -73.45 51.27 20.84
CA ARG A 688 -73.11 52.29 19.84
C ARG A 688 -74.29 53.21 19.48
N GLU A 689 -75.41 53.13 20.21
CA GLU A 689 -76.67 53.86 19.95
C GLU A 689 -77.06 53.94 18.46
N PRO A 690 -77.14 52.81 17.72
CA PRO A 690 -77.37 52.83 16.28
C PRO A 690 -78.81 53.21 15.89
N CYS A 691 -79.73 53.34 16.85
CA CYS A 691 -81.11 53.76 16.59
C CYS A 691 -81.20 55.28 16.73
N GLU A 692 -81.77 55.94 15.73
CA GLU A 692 -81.90 57.40 15.72
C GLU A 692 -83.11 57.87 16.54
N ASN A 693 -83.21 59.20 16.75
CA ASN A 693 -84.39 59.87 17.32
C ASN A 693 -84.78 59.48 18.77
N TYR A 694 -83.81 59.21 19.66
CA TYR A 694 -84.01 58.88 21.09
C TYR A 694 -84.64 57.51 21.39
N MET A 695 -84.37 56.52 20.53
CA MET A 695 -85.00 55.20 20.63
C MET A 695 -84.31 54.18 21.52
N ARG A 696 -85.12 53.21 21.98
CA ARG A 696 -84.62 52.02 22.69
C ARG A 696 -84.16 50.97 21.68
N CYS A 697 -82.85 50.86 21.50
CA CYS A 697 -82.23 49.74 20.80
C CYS A 697 -82.38 48.44 21.62
N VAL A 698 -82.80 47.37 20.95
CA VAL A 698 -82.84 46.02 21.53
C VAL A 698 -81.95 45.12 20.67
N ALA A 699 -80.89 44.56 21.25
CA ALA A 699 -80.08 43.54 20.58
C ALA A 699 -80.93 42.27 20.44
N VAL A 700 -81.01 41.72 19.22
CA VAL A 700 -81.77 40.50 18.92
C VAL A 700 -80.83 39.51 18.27
N LEU A 701 -80.71 38.31 18.83
CA LEU A 701 -80.03 37.21 18.18
C LEU A 701 -80.91 36.72 17.03
N ARG A 702 -80.48 36.95 15.78
CA ARG A 702 -81.02 36.23 14.62
C ARG A 702 -80.27 34.92 14.51
N PHE A 703 -80.80 33.94 13.80
CA PHE A 703 -80.16 32.64 13.68
C PHE A 703 -80.21 32.15 12.24
N ASP A 704 -79.13 31.51 11.79
CA ASP A 704 -79.07 30.81 10.52
C ASP A 704 -78.67 29.33 10.72
N SER A 705 -79.07 28.51 9.75
CA SER A 705 -78.85 27.07 9.71
C SER A 705 -77.71 26.70 8.74
N SER A 706 -76.79 27.63 8.43
CA SER A 706 -75.77 27.47 7.37
C SER A 706 -74.44 26.89 7.85
N ALA A 707 -74.21 26.82 9.17
CA ALA A 707 -72.94 26.37 9.73
C ALA A 707 -72.55 24.95 9.27
N PRO A 708 -71.32 24.46 9.39
CA PRO A 708 -71.02 23.03 9.27
C PRO A 708 -71.34 22.28 10.59
N PHE A 709 -71.32 20.95 10.57
CA PHE A 709 -71.27 20.17 11.81
C PHE A 709 -69.91 20.35 12.50
N LEU A 710 -69.91 20.32 13.82
CA LEU A 710 -68.71 20.27 14.65
C LEU A 710 -68.48 18.83 15.08
N ALA A 711 -67.24 18.35 14.97
CA ALA A 711 -66.87 16.99 15.33
C ALA A 711 -65.90 16.95 16.51
N SER A 712 -66.07 15.96 17.36
CA SER A 712 -65.16 15.58 18.45
C SER A 712 -65.20 14.06 18.64
N ASP A 713 -64.35 13.52 19.52
CA ASP A 713 -64.24 12.08 19.84
C ASP A 713 -65.56 11.41 20.20
N THR A 714 -66.51 12.13 20.79
CA THR A 714 -67.77 11.56 21.30
C THR A 714 -69.03 12.31 20.84
N VAL A 715 -68.90 13.42 20.09
CA VAL A 715 -70.07 14.21 19.67
C VAL A 715 -69.89 14.79 18.26
N LEU A 716 -70.90 14.56 17.40
CA LEU A 716 -71.12 15.32 16.16
C LEU A 716 -72.28 16.30 16.39
N PHE A 717 -72.00 17.59 16.47
CA PHE A 717 -72.98 18.62 16.82
C PHE A 717 -73.31 19.52 15.63
N ARG A 718 -74.61 19.70 15.35
CA ARG A 718 -75.11 20.70 14.39
C ARG A 718 -75.41 22.01 15.12
N PRO A 719 -74.59 23.06 14.97
CA PRO A 719 -74.93 24.38 15.49
C PRO A 719 -75.97 25.08 14.60
N VAL A 720 -76.80 25.90 15.26
CA VAL A 720 -77.61 26.96 14.65
C VAL A 720 -76.91 28.28 14.99
N ARG A 721 -76.31 28.93 13.99
CA ARG A 721 -75.41 30.06 14.21
C ARG A 721 -76.19 31.33 14.56
N PRO A 722 -75.90 32.01 15.68
CA PRO A 722 -76.44 33.32 15.94
C PRO A 722 -75.81 34.35 14.99
N VAL A 723 -76.65 35.07 14.26
CA VAL A 723 -76.31 36.27 13.51
C VAL A 723 -76.62 37.46 14.40
N PRO A 724 -75.64 38.32 14.73
CA PRO A 724 -75.90 39.52 15.51
C PRO A 724 -76.92 40.40 14.78
N GLY A 725 -78.00 40.74 15.46
CA GLY A 725 -79.06 41.60 14.95
C GLY A 725 -79.44 42.66 15.97
N LEU A 726 -80.09 43.71 15.49
CA LEU A 726 -80.70 44.73 16.33
C LEU A 726 -82.13 44.96 15.86
N ARG A 727 -82.96 45.44 16.79
CA ARG A 727 -84.29 45.95 16.50
C ARG A 727 -84.47 47.27 17.23
N CYS A 728 -84.66 48.35 16.47
CA CYS A 728 -85.04 49.64 17.02
C CYS A 728 -86.56 49.66 17.27
N ARG A 729 -86.98 50.10 18.46
CA ARG A 729 -88.40 50.35 18.74
C ARG A 729 -88.68 51.83 18.51
N CYS A 730 -89.28 52.16 17.37
CA CYS A 730 -89.56 53.54 16.97
C CYS A 730 -90.68 54.18 17.83
N PRO A 731 -90.62 55.50 18.05
CA PRO A 731 -91.67 56.23 18.74
C PRO A 731 -92.85 56.46 17.79
N PRO A 732 -93.99 56.93 18.30
CA PRO A 732 -95.07 57.40 17.44
C PRO A 732 -94.57 58.50 16.49
N GLY A 733 -94.79 58.34 15.19
CA GLY A 733 -94.38 59.33 14.18
C GLY A 733 -93.08 59.02 13.42
N PHE A 734 -92.35 57.94 13.73
CA PHE A 734 -91.17 57.51 12.95
C PHE A 734 -91.23 56.01 12.58
N THR A 735 -90.59 55.64 11.48
CA THR A 735 -90.49 54.29 10.94
C THR A 735 -89.11 54.05 10.30
N GLY A 736 -88.88 52.86 9.74
CA GLY A 736 -87.57 52.39 9.26
C GLY A 736 -86.91 51.40 10.21
N ASP A 737 -85.89 50.68 9.72
CA ASP A 737 -85.19 49.64 10.50
C ASP A 737 -84.38 50.23 11.67
N TYR A 738 -84.02 51.52 11.58
CA TYR A 738 -83.28 52.30 12.56
C TYR A 738 -84.06 53.49 13.12
N CYS A 739 -85.35 53.61 12.78
CA CYS A 739 -86.21 54.75 13.11
C CYS A 739 -85.75 56.07 12.48
N GLU A 740 -85.11 55.97 11.31
CA GLU A 740 -84.53 57.06 10.53
C GLU A 740 -85.56 57.86 9.72
N THR A 741 -86.76 57.32 9.51
CA THR A 741 -87.77 57.94 8.64
C THR A 741 -88.90 58.57 9.46
N GLU A 742 -89.09 59.89 9.36
CA GLU A 742 -90.26 60.57 9.92
C GLU A 742 -91.52 60.26 9.10
N ILE A 743 -92.64 59.97 9.76
CA ILE A 743 -93.93 59.69 9.14
C ILE A 743 -94.59 61.03 8.77
N ASP A 744 -94.69 61.36 7.48
CA ASP A 744 -95.40 62.57 7.00
C ASP A 744 -96.91 62.43 7.22
N LEU A 745 -97.40 63.08 8.28
CA LEU A 745 -98.82 63.08 8.64
C LEU A 745 -99.69 63.99 7.75
N CYS A 746 -99.11 64.87 6.91
CA CYS A 746 -99.87 65.69 5.95
C CYS A 746 -100.26 64.90 4.68
N TYR A 747 -99.65 63.73 4.42
CA TYR A 747 -99.95 62.90 3.25
C TYR A 747 -101.44 62.50 3.17
N SER A 748 -102.11 62.36 4.32
CA SER A 748 -103.54 62.03 4.42
C SER A 748 -104.49 63.24 4.27
N SER A 749 -103.97 64.45 4.01
CA SER A 749 -104.72 65.72 3.89
C SER A 749 -105.67 66.02 5.08
N PRO A 750 -105.17 66.02 6.33
CA PRO A 750 -106.02 66.10 7.51
C PRO A 750 -106.72 67.46 7.72
N CYS A 751 -106.26 68.55 7.09
CA CYS A 751 -106.77 69.92 7.27
C CYS A 751 -108.02 70.27 6.46
N GLY A 752 -108.62 69.29 5.79
CA GLY A 752 -109.80 69.48 4.95
C GLY A 752 -109.55 70.37 3.72
N ALA A 753 -110.60 70.63 2.94
CA ALA A 753 -110.47 71.33 1.64
C ALA A 753 -110.14 72.82 1.74
N HIS A 754 -110.32 73.44 2.91
CA HIS A 754 -110.15 74.89 3.12
C HIS A 754 -109.06 75.23 4.14
N GLY A 755 -108.18 74.28 4.44
CA GLY A 755 -106.98 74.47 5.27
C GLY A 755 -105.73 73.89 4.60
N ARG A 756 -104.60 74.58 4.72
CA ARG A 756 -103.29 74.12 4.25
C ARG A 756 -102.56 73.41 5.40
N CYS A 757 -102.25 72.13 5.21
CA CYS A 757 -101.46 71.35 6.17
C CYS A 757 -99.99 71.76 6.11
N ARG A 758 -99.43 72.15 7.27
CA ARG A 758 -97.99 72.29 7.48
C ARG A 758 -97.52 71.25 8.48
N SER A 759 -96.58 70.41 8.06
CA SER A 759 -95.90 69.49 8.97
C SER A 759 -95.16 70.27 10.06
N ARG A 760 -95.22 69.78 11.31
CA ARG A 760 -94.45 70.28 12.46
C ARG A 760 -93.82 69.08 13.15
N GLU A 761 -92.72 69.32 13.86
CA GLU A 761 -92.03 68.28 14.61
C GLU A 761 -93.02 67.58 15.58
N GLY A 762 -93.26 66.28 15.35
CA GLY A 762 -94.21 65.46 16.13
C GLY A 762 -95.71 65.64 15.81
N GLY A 763 -96.09 66.32 14.72
CA GLY A 763 -97.50 66.51 14.34
C GLY A 763 -97.74 67.29 13.04
N TYR A 764 -98.94 67.83 12.87
CA TYR A 764 -99.27 68.75 11.77
C TYR A 764 -100.07 69.93 12.30
N ALA A 765 -100.00 71.07 11.62
CA ALA A 765 -100.83 72.24 11.90
C ALA A 765 -101.60 72.63 10.64
N CYS A 766 -102.87 72.97 10.82
CA CYS A 766 -103.75 73.43 9.76
C CYS A 766 -103.82 74.96 9.74
N GLU A 767 -103.43 75.58 8.63
CA GLU A 767 -103.65 77.01 8.39
C GLU A 767 -104.93 77.19 7.57
N CYS A 768 -105.97 77.80 8.14
CA CYS A 768 -107.18 78.15 7.39
C CYS A 768 -106.93 79.29 6.39
N HIS A 769 -107.67 79.29 5.28
CA HIS A 769 -107.71 80.43 4.35
C HIS A 769 -108.47 81.63 4.95
N GLU A 770 -108.25 82.85 4.43
CA GLU A 770 -108.98 84.05 4.86
C GLU A 770 -110.50 83.81 4.79
N ASP A 771 -111.23 84.28 5.81
CA ASP A 771 -112.67 84.07 6.10
C ASP A 771 -113.06 82.74 6.77
N PHE A 772 -112.12 81.82 7.05
CA PHE A 772 -112.39 80.58 7.80
C PHE A 772 -111.62 80.53 9.13
N THR A 773 -112.28 80.04 10.19
CA THR A 773 -111.66 79.76 11.50
C THR A 773 -112.08 78.38 12.01
N GLY A 774 -111.15 77.65 12.64
CA GLY A 774 -111.33 76.28 13.15
C GLY A 774 -109.98 75.65 13.51
N GLU A 775 -110.01 74.49 14.17
CA GLU A 775 -108.83 73.62 14.36
C GLU A 775 -108.68 72.61 13.23
#